data_AF-A0A3M7EZK4-F1
#
_entry.id   AF-A0A3M7EZK4-F1
#
_cell.length_a   1.000
_cell.length_b   1.000
_cell.length_c   1.000
_cell.angle_alpha   90.00
_cell.angle_beta   90.00
_cell.angle_gamma   90.00
#
_symmetry.space_group_name_H-M   'P 1'
#
loop_
_entity.id
_entity.type
_entity.pdbx_description
1 polymer ?
#
loop_
_entity_poly.entity_id
_entity_poly.type
_entity_poly.pdbx_seq_one_letter_code
_entity_poly.pdbx_strand_id
1 'polypeptide(L)'
;MSETIEKADSPTVLHSGGTSKNVARLIQENPYVAGVAIFASLGGFLFGYDQGCISGVVTMESFGATFPRIYSDAGFKGWFVSTLLLAAWFGSLINGPIADRWGRKSSMMVAVVVFVIGSALQGGAVDVPMMFAGRAIAGIAVGALTMVVPMYMSEIAMPEIRGTLVVTQQLSVTLGILVSYWLEYGTHFIGGSRCAPDVPYTGGTEQSPAFDPYHDVPSGGCTAQSEASWRFPLAVQALPAILLGIGMIFFPETPRFLLMAGKEERAIRSLSKLRRLDPEHPLLREEFLGYKAEVLFQKSSVEARYPGKSGLSLAAAQYIALVSTWADFRRLAIGCTIMFFQQFMGCNAIIYYAPTIFGQLGLSGNTTSLLATGVYGIVNTLSTLPALFLIDKIGRRPLLMSGAIGTMLSLIVVAGIIGGYGGSLAQHKSAGYAAMAFIYIYDVNFSYSFAPIGWVLPSEIFNLGNRSKAMSITTSATWMCNFVIGLVTPDMLESISYGTYIFFAAFCLLAFFFALFIVPETRNKSLEDMDAVFGDNSAHEEKMRLYQIAAELHGDGDAVAVAITRQLYSTQEETVPMSINMAASKTVLVTGGTGYIGSFTALALLEADYKVIIVDNLYNSSQAVLNRIELICGKRPEYHNCDITDEKSLDAVFDKYPDIDNVIHFAALKAVGESGEIPLEYYRVNVGGTLALLRSMQRHNVTNIVFSSSATVYGDATRFPNMIPIPEECPLGPTNPYGNTKFSVETMITDHVRAERYKAKKEGKDEKAFNGALLRYFNPAGSHPSGIMGEDPQGVPYNLLPLLAQVAVGKREKLLVFGDDYASKDGTAIRDYIHILDLARGHTVALDHLREHNPGVRAWNLGTGKGSTVFEMINAFSKAVGRDLPYEVVGRRQGDVLDLTANPTRANTELGWKAQRTLEDACEDLWRWTENNPQGYRQDPPKDFVEKVKASRK
;
A
#
# COMPACT_ATOMS: atom_id res chain seq x y z
N MET A 1 44.88 -28.12 -33.35
CA MET A 1 43.74 -27.28 -33.79
C MET A 1 42.50 -28.04 -33.36
N SER A 2 42.06 -27.98 -32.10
CA SER A 2 42.12 -26.89 -31.10
C SER A 2 41.37 -25.63 -31.50
N GLU A 3 40.35 -25.30 -30.66
CA GLU A 3 39.99 -23.97 -30.10
C GLU A 3 39.68 -22.81 -31.09
N THR A 4 38.72 -21.89 -30.90
CA THR A 4 37.59 -21.64 -29.93
C THR A 4 36.53 -20.78 -30.71
N ILE A 5 35.39 -20.24 -30.21
CA ILE A 5 34.76 -19.91 -28.90
C ILE A 5 33.27 -20.33 -29.04
N GLU A 6 32.62 -21.10 -28.16
CA GLU A 6 32.13 -20.88 -26.77
C GLU A 6 30.85 -20.01 -26.59
N LYS A 7 29.94 -20.51 -25.73
CA LYS A 7 28.80 -19.85 -25.03
C LYS A 7 27.77 -19.02 -25.82
N ALA A 8 26.58 -19.60 -25.97
CA ALA A 8 25.32 -18.85 -25.98
C ALA A 8 24.58 -19.13 -24.65
N ASP A 9 24.42 -18.10 -23.81
CA ASP A 9 23.69 -18.23 -22.54
C ASP A 9 22.17 -18.26 -22.75
N SER A 10 21.46 -18.95 -21.87
CA SER A 10 20.01 -19.12 -21.94
C SER A 10 19.24 -17.83 -21.56
N PRO A 11 18.10 -17.53 -22.22
CA PRO A 11 17.26 -16.41 -21.83
C PRO A 11 16.67 -16.65 -20.44
N THR A 12 17.02 -15.77 -19.49
CA THR A 12 16.67 -15.94 -18.06
C THR A 12 15.16 -15.78 -17.83
N VAL A 13 14.57 -16.72 -17.09
CA VAL A 13 13.17 -16.68 -16.62
C VAL A 13 12.85 -15.37 -15.89
N LEU A 14 11.68 -14.79 -16.18
CA LEU A 14 11.21 -13.55 -15.55
C LEU A 14 9.80 -13.61 -14.91
N HIS A 15 9.27 -14.81 -14.69
CA HIS A 15 8.35 -15.06 -13.57
C HIS A 15 9.03 -16.00 -12.57
N SER A 16 9.87 -15.42 -11.71
CA SER A 16 10.46 -16.09 -10.55
C SER A 16 10.29 -15.22 -9.31
N GLY A 17 9.56 -15.75 -8.31
CA GLY A 17 9.57 -15.18 -6.98
C GLY A 17 10.93 -15.35 -6.31
N GLY A 18 11.20 -14.57 -5.27
CA GLY A 18 12.30 -14.86 -4.35
C GLY A 18 13.71 -14.44 -4.80
N THR A 19 13.90 -13.25 -5.39
CA THR A 19 15.16 -12.51 -5.20
C THR A 19 14.97 -11.00 -5.44
N SER A 20 15.55 -10.18 -4.56
CA SER A 20 15.59 -8.72 -4.75
C SER A 20 16.56 -8.36 -5.89
N LYS A 21 16.09 -8.38 -7.14
CA LYS A 21 16.86 -7.91 -8.29
C LYS A 21 17.33 -6.47 -8.05
N ASN A 22 18.59 -6.20 -8.33
CA ASN A 22 19.17 -4.87 -8.13
C ASN A 22 18.52 -3.87 -9.10
N VAL A 23 17.94 -2.78 -8.59
CA VAL A 23 17.27 -1.73 -9.39
C VAL A 23 18.18 -1.20 -10.50
N ALA A 24 19.48 -1.03 -10.23
CA ALA A 24 20.44 -0.59 -11.24
C ALA A 24 20.55 -1.56 -12.43
N ARG A 25 20.41 -2.88 -12.18
CA ARG A 25 20.40 -3.91 -13.23
C ARG A 25 19.11 -3.89 -14.03
N LEU A 26 17.94 -3.72 -13.38
CA LEU A 26 16.66 -3.59 -14.08
C LEU A 26 16.61 -2.38 -15.01
N ILE A 27 17.25 -1.26 -14.62
CA ILE A 27 17.43 -0.06 -15.44
C ILE A 27 18.36 -0.34 -16.63
N GLN A 28 19.48 -1.04 -16.41
CA GLN A 28 20.39 -1.47 -17.48
C GLN A 28 19.74 -2.44 -18.48
N GLU A 29 18.85 -3.32 -18.02
CA GLU A 29 18.05 -4.23 -18.84
C GLU A 29 16.95 -3.48 -19.63
N ASN A 30 16.53 -2.28 -19.20
CA ASN A 30 15.45 -1.48 -19.80
C ASN A 30 15.87 -0.05 -20.22
N PRO A 31 16.93 0.13 -21.02
CA PRO A 31 17.56 1.43 -21.26
C PRO A 31 16.66 2.41 -22.04
N TYR A 32 15.70 1.91 -22.84
CA TYR A 32 14.78 2.79 -23.56
C TYR A 32 13.75 3.43 -22.64
N VAL A 33 13.09 2.66 -21.76
CA VAL A 33 12.14 3.22 -20.78
C VAL A 33 12.84 4.23 -19.86
N ALA A 34 14.04 3.90 -19.38
CA ALA A 34 14.86 4.81 -18.58
C ALA A 34 15.20 6.10 -19.36
N GLY A 35 15.65 5.99 -20.62
CA GLY A 35 15.95 7.14 -21.47
C GLY A 35 14.73 8.03 -21.74
N VAL A 36 13.55 7.45 -21.97
CA VAL A 36 12.29 8.19 -22.16
C VAL A 36 11.90 8.94 -20.87
N ALA A 37 12.00 8.29 -19.70
CA ALA A 37 11.71 8.92 -18.41
C ALA A 37 12.69 10.07 -18.10
N ILE A 38 14.00 9.83 -18.26
CA ILE A 38 15.04 10.85 -18.07
C ILE A 38 14.84 12.03 -19.04
N PHE A 39 14.43 11.79 -20.28
CA PHE A 39 14.14 12.87 -21.22
C PHE A 39 12.88 13.66 -20.83
N ALA A 40 11.80 12.98 -20.43
CA ALA A 40 10.59 13.65 -19.96
C ALA A 40 10.85 14.51 -18.70
N SER A 41 11.84 14.14 -17.87
CA SER A 41 12.25 14.90 -16.68
C SER A 41 12.66 16.35 -16.96
N LEU A 42 12.97 16.72 -18.22
CA LEU A 42 13.25 18.10 -18.62
C LEU A 42 12.10 19.05 -18.26
N GLY A 43 10.86 18.58 -18.10
CA GLY A 43 9.76 19.41 -17.58
C GLY A 43 9.95 19.84 -16.12
N GLY A 44 10.71 19.07 -15.33
CA GLY A 44 11.22 19.47 -14.01
C GLY A 44 12.43 20.40 -14.10
N PHE A 45 13.34 20.19 -15.05
CA PHE A 45 14.45 21.11 -15.32
C PHE A 45 13.98 22.54 -15.58
N LEU A 46 12.89 22.73 -16.34
CA LEU A 46 12.34 24.07 -16.61
C LEU A 46 11.90 24.81 -15.34
N PHE A 47 11.32 24.09 -14.37
CA PHE A 47 10.97 24.67 -13.08
C PHE A 47 12.23 25.07 -12.31
N GLY A 48 13.15 24.13 -12.09
CA GLY A 48 14.37 24.39 -11.32
C GLY A 48 15.25 25.49 -11.95
N TYR A 49 15.26 25.57 -13.28
CA TYR A 49 15.94 26.64 -13.99
C TYR A 49 15.30 28.00 -13.70
N ASP A 50 13.96 28.16 -13.73
CA ASP A 50 13.32 29.43 -13.31
C ASP A 50 13.66 29.78 -11.85
N GLN A 51 13.71 28.77 -10.96
CA GLN A 51 14.01 29.00 -9.55
C GLN A 51 15.39 29.64 -9.32
N GLY A 52 16.42 29.15 -10.01
CA GLY A 52 17.73 29.80 -9.95
C GLY A 52 17.76 31.09 -10.76
N CYS A 53 17.28 31.08 -12.01
CA CYS A 53 17.27 32.20 -12.97
C CYS A 53 16.49 33.46 -12.51
N ILE A 54 15.69 33.39 -11.44
CA ILE A 54 15.09 34.56 -10.81
C ILE A 54 15.87 35.03 -9.57
N SER A 55 16.68 34.15 -8.96
CA SER A 55 17.41 34.36 -7.70
C SER A 55 18.60 35.31 -7.88
N GLY A 56 19.38 35.16 -8.95
CA GLY A 56 20.44 36.10 -9.32
C GLY A 56 19.93 37.33 -10.07
N VAL A 57 18.96 37.18 -10.98
CA VAL A 57 18.39 38.30 -11.78
C VAL A 57 17.87 39.44 -10.90
N VAL A 58 17.16 39.17 -9.79
CA VAL A 58 16.70 40.21 -8.86
C VAL A 58 17.81 40.92 -8.08
N THR A 59 19.08 40.53 -8.28
CA THR A 59 20.27 41.18 -7.70
C THR A 59 21.14 41.93 -8.74
N MET A 60 20.77 41.88 -10.02
CA MET A 60 21.50 42.58 -11.09
C MET A 60 21.11 44.07 -11.12
N GLU A 61 22.10 44.97 -11.10
CA GLU A 61 21.86 46.41 -11.10
C GLU A 61 21.23 46.90 -12.41
N SER A 62 21.57 46.28 -13.54
CA SER A 62 20.94 46.54 -14.84
C SER A 62 19.48 46.09 -14.91
N PHE A 63 19.08 45.06 -14.15
CA PHE A 63 17.67 44.70 -13.97
C PHE A 63 16.97 45.72 -13.07
N GLY A 64 17.64 46.18 -12.02
CA GLY A 64 17.15 47.26 -11.15
C GLY A 64 16.95 48.58 -11.88
N ALA A 65 17.82 48.95 -12.82
CA ALA A 65 17.64 50.15 -13.63
C ALA A 65 16.42 50.09 -14.55
N THR A 66 16.12 48.93 -15.15
CA THR A 66 14.90 48.74 -15.97
C THR A 66 13.64 48.61 -15.11
N PHE A 67 13.73 48.00 -13.92
CA PHE A 67 12.58 47.68 -13.05
C PHE A 67 12.81 48.08 -11.57
N PRO A 68 13.00 49.39 -11.26
CA PRO A 68 13.49 49.86 -9.96
C PRO A 68 12.68 49.34 -8.77
N ARG A 69 11.35 49.35 -8.88
CA ARG A 69 10.47 48.85 -7.81
C ARG A 69 10.64 47.36 -7.54
N ILE A 70 10.90 46.52 -8.54
CA ILE A 70 11.13 45.09 -8.33
C ILE A 70 12.44 44.84 -7.56
N TYR A 71 13.41 45.72 -7.74
CA TYR A 71 14.71 45.65 -7.08
C TYR A 71 14.67 46.17 -5.63
N SER A 72 13.96 47.27 -5.36
CA SER A 72 14.01 47.97 -4.06
C SER A 72 12.89 47.62 -3.06
N ASP A 73 11.68 47.27 -3.51
CA ASP A 73 10.50 47.04 -2.66
C ASP A 73 10.39 45.52 -2.35
N ALA A 74 10.66 45.12 -1.11
CA ALA A 74 10.73 43.72 -0.69
C ALA A 74 9.42 42.95 -0.94
N GLY A 75 8.28 43.54 -0.59
CA GLY A 75 6.96 42.96 -0.84
C GLY A 75 6.63 42.88 -2.34
N PHE A 76 7.01 43.89 -3.13
CA PHE A 76 6.80 43.87 -4.58
C PHE A 76 7.73 42.84 -5.28
N LYS A 77 8.95 42.65 -4.77
CA LYS A 77 9.87 41.57 -5.16
C LYS A 77 9.29 40.18 -4.83
N GLY A 78 8.70 40.02 -3.64
CA GLY A 78 7.97 38.82 -3.25
C GLY A 78 6.81 38.49 -4.19
N TRP A 79 6.00 39.49 -4.55
CA TRP A 79 4.94 39.36 -5.57
C TRP A 79 5.49 38.99 -6.95
N PHE A 80 6.59 39.61 -7.37
CA PHE A 80 7.22 39.36 -8.66
C PHE A 80 7.73 37.91 -8.81
N VAL A 81 8.51 37.43 -7.85
CA VAL A 81 9.00 36.04 -7.81
C VAL A 81 7.81 35.08 -7.83
N SER A 82 6.83 35.33 -6.96
CA SER A 82 5.74 34.40 -6.66
C SER A 82 4.59 34.39 -7.67
N THR A 83 4.52 35.37 -8.59
CA THR A 83 3.52 35.40 -9.67
C THR A 83 3.54 34.12 -10.52
N LEU A 84 4.73 33.56 -10.76
CA LEU A 84 4.89 32.28 -11.46
C LEU A 84 4.27 31.10 -10.68
N LEU A 85 4.31 31.17 -9.34
CA LEU A 85 3.86 30.10 -8.45
C LEU A 85 2.33 30.10 -8.29
N LEU A 86 1.72 31.29 -8.19
CA LEU A 86 0.26 31.46 -8.25
C LEU A 86 -0.30 30.98 -9.59
N ALA A 87 0.40 31.25 -10.69
CA ALA A 87 0.02 30.77 -12.01
C ALA A 87 0.26 29.25 -12.18
N ALA A 88 1.28 28.68 -11.55
CA ALA A 88 1.52 27.23 -11.52
C ALA A 88 0.48 26.47 -10.69
N TRP A 89 -0.03 27.06 -9.60
CA TRP A 89 -1.19 26.53 -8.87
C TRP A 89 -2.38 26.35 -9.82
N PHE A 90 -2.75 27.40 -10.56
CA PHE A 90 -3.83 27.32 -11.55
C PHE A 90 -3.50 26.33 -12.69
N GLY A 91 -2.28 26.37 -13.23
CA GLY A 91 -1.80 25.47 -14.28
C GLY A 91 -1.90 23.99 -13.91
N SER A 92 -1.56 23.62 -12.68
CA SER A 92 -1.65 22.24 -12.19
C SER A 92 -3.08 21.74 -12.06
N LEU A 93 -4.02 22.60 -11.63
CA LEU A 93 -5.44 22.28 -11.51
C LEU A 93 -6.10 22.08 -12.88
N ILE A 94 -5.88 22.99 -13.83
CA ILE A 94 -6.49 22.88 -15.17
C ILE A 94 -5.92 21.71 -15.98
N ASN A 95 -4.68 21.27 -15.70
CA ASN A 95 -4.02 20.27 -16.54
C ASN A 95 -4.51 18.82 -16.29
N GLY A 96 -5.11 18.50 -15.13
CA GLY A 96 -5.70 17.18 -14.90
C GLY A 96 -6.75 16.79 -15.95
N PRO A 97 -7.81 17.61 -16.14
CA PRO A 97 -8.78 17.43 -17.22
C PRO A 97 -8.19 17.45 -18.64
N ILE A 98 -7.09 18.19 -18.87
CA ILE A 98 -6.42 18.26 -20.18
C ILE A 98 -5.64 16.96 -20.45
N ALA A 99 -4.83 16.48 -19.50
CA ALA A 99 -4.06 15.25 -19.61
C ALA A 99 -4.95 14.00 -19.73
N ASP A 100 -6.15 14.02 -19.16
CA ASP A 100 -7.16 12.96 -19.32
C ASP A 100 -7.92 13.03 -20.66
N ARG A 101 -8.02 14.21 -21.29
CA ARG A 101 -8.74 14.40 -22.58
C ARG A 101 -7.83 14.28 -23.80
N TRP A 102 -6.61 14.79 -23.73
CA TRP A 102 -5.67 14.89 -24.87
C TRP A 102 -4.47 13.94 -24.77
N GLY A 103 -4.21 13.38 -23.59
CA GLY A 103 -3.07 12.50 -23.34
C GLY A 103 -1.89 13.23 -22.70
N ARG A 104 -1.02 12.44 -22.06
CA ARG A 104 0.09 12.93 -21.23
C ARG A 104 1.17 13.56 -22.11
N LYS A 105 1.47 12.96 -23.28
CA LYS A 105 2.37 13.54 -24.30
C LYS A 105 1.82 14.85 -24.85
N SER A 106 0.54 14.88 -25.24
CA SER A 106 -0.07 16.08 -25.82
C SER A 106 -0.11 17.24 -24.81
N SER A 107 -0.42 16.95 -23.56
CA SER A 107 -0.38 17.92 -22.44
C SER A 107 1.03 18.53 -22.29
N MET A 108 2.09 17.70 -22.24
CA MET A 108 3.48 18.21 -22.19
C MET A 108 3.83 19.10 -23.39
N MET A 109 3.45 18.71 -24.61
CA MET A 109 3.72 19.50 -25.82
C MET A 109 3.00 20.85 -25.82
N VAL A 110 1.76 20.92 -25.35
CA VAL A 110 1.02 22.19 -25.20
C VAL A 110 1.66 23.07 -24.13
N ALA A 111 2.02 22.50 -22.98
CA ALA A 111 2.67 23.23 -21.91
C ALA A 111 4.04 23.79 -22.35
N VAL A 112 4.83 23.07 -23.14
CA VAL A 112 6.07 23.58 -23.74
C VAL A 112 5.83 24.84 -24.58
N VAL A 113 4.81 24.86 -25.45
CA VAL A 113 4.51 26.04 -26.27
C VAL A 113 4.16 27.25 -25.40
N VAL A 114 3.35 27.04 -24.35
CA VAL A 114 2.99 28.07 -23.37
C VAL A 114 4.24 28.58 -22.63
N PHE A 115 5.14 27.69 -22.20
CA PHE A 115 6.40 28.06 -21.53
C PHE A 115 7.31 28.91 -22.42
N VAL A 116 7.46 28.53 -23.69
CA VAL A 116 8.29 29.27 -24.66
C VAL A 116 7.74 30.69 -24.87
N ILE A 117 6.42 30.87 -24.92
CA ILE A 117 5.79 32.20 -24.98
C ILE A 117 6.10 33.00 -23.70
N GLY A 118 5.94 32.39 -22.51
CA GLY A 118 6.23 33.05 -21.23
C GLY A 118 7.70 33.44 -21.06
N SER A 119 8.63 32.62 -21.56
CA SER A 119 10.08 32.93 -21.59
C SER A 119 10.42 34.04 -22.58
N ALA A 120 9.86 34.00 -23.79
CA ALA A 120 10.07 35.05 -24.79
C ALA A 120 9.55 36.43 -24.31
N LEU A 121 8.42 36.45 -23.60
CA LEU A 121 7.90 37.67 -22.97
C LEU A 121 8.79 38.19 -21.83
N GLN A 122 9.41 37.31 -21.03
CA GLN A 122 10.36 37.71 -19.98
C GLN A 122 11.66 38.26 -20.56
N GLY A 123 12.32 37.54 -21.47
CA GLY A 123 13.57 38.02 -22.10
C GLY A 123 13.36 39.28 -22.95
N GLY A 124 12.20 39.43 -23.57
CA GLY A 124 11.78 40.61 -24.34
C GLY A 124 11.14 41.75 -23.54
N ALA A 125 11.04 41.64 -22.22
CA ALA A 125 10.27 42.59 -21.40
C ALA A 125 10.81 44.03 -21.48
N VAL A 126 9.91 45.00 -21.58
CA VAL A 126 10.24 46.45 -21.56
C VAL A 126 9.48 47.22 -20.48
N ASP A 127 8.50 46.60 -19.84
CA ASP A 127 7.76 47.17 -18.70
C ASP A 127 7.41 46.08 -17.66
N VAL A 128 6.96 46.52 -16.49
CA VAL A 128 6.59 45.63 -15.38
C VAL A 128 5.39 44.72 -15.74
N PRO A 129 4.29 45.21 -16.35
CA PRO A 129 3.19 44.33 -16.80
C PRO A 129 3.62 43.18 -17.72
N MET A 130 4.48 43.43 -18.70
CA MET A 130 4.98 42.42 -19.63
C MET A 130 5.81 41.35 -18.92
N MET A 131 6.63 41.74 -17.96
CA MET A 131 7.40 40.79 -17.15
C MET A 131 6.49 39.92 -16.26
N PHE A 132 5.52 40.52 -15.55
CA PHE A 132 4.53 39.79 -14.75
C PHE A 132 3.67 38.85 -15.61
N ALA A 133 3.25 39.29 -16.80
CA ALA A 133 2.53 38.45 -17.76
C ALA A 133 3.39 37.27 -18.26
N GLY A 134 4.66 37.51 -18.57
CA GLY A 134 5.60 36.46 -18.94
C GLY A 134 5.81 35.42 -17.84
N ARG A 135 5.97 35.85 -16.58
CA ARG A 135 6.05 34.94 -15.41
C ARG A 135 4.75 34.16 -15.18
N ALA A 136 3.59 34.79 -15.33
CA ALA A 136 2.30 34.11 -15.21
C ALA A 136 2.11 33.05 -16.32
N ILE A 137 2.43 33.38 -17.57
CA ILE A 137 2.31 32.45 -18.70
C ILE A 137 3.28 31.27 -18.54
N ALA A 138 4.54 31.52 -18.17
CA ALA A 138 5.50 30.46 -17.86
C ALA A 138 5.03 29.59 -16.67
N GLY A 139 4.43 30.19 -15.64
CA GLY A 139 3.87 29.50 -14.48
C GLY A 139 2.76 28.52 -14.82
N ILE A 140 1.80 28.89 -15.67
CA ILE A 140 0.74 27.98 -16.14
C ILE A 140 1.37 26.70 -16.74
N ALA A 141 2.44 26.85 -17.53
CA ALA A 141 3.16 25.72 -18.09
C ALA A 141 3.96 24.91 -17.06
N VAL A 142 4.64 25.54 -16.11
CA VAL A 142 5.35 24.87 -15.01
C VAL A 142 4.38 24.03 -14.17
N GLY A 143 3.21 24.57 -13.82
CA GLY A 143 2.16 23.86 -13.10
C GLY A 143 1.61 22.66 -13.87
N ALA A 144 1.43 22.81 -15.18
CA ALA A 144 1.01 21.72 -16.05
C ALA A 144 2.09 20.60 -16.15
N LEU A 145 3.34 20.97 -16.44
CA LEU A 145 4.46 20.03 -16.62
C LEU A 145 4.75 19.23 -15.35
N THR A 146 4.84 19.89 -14.20
CA THR A 146 5.15 19.23 -12.92
C THR A 146 4.01 18.31 -12.44
N MET A 147 2.78 18.52 -12.92
CA MET A 147 1.65 17.61 -12.71
C MET A 147 1.68 16.39 -13.66
N VAL A 148 2.00 16.57 -14.95
CA VAL A 148 1.88 15.50 -15.96
C VAL A 148 3.16 14.66 -16.16
N VAL A 149 4.36 15.21 -15.93
CA VAL A 149 5.61 14.47 -16.14
C VAL A 149 5.75 13.25 -15.19
N PRO A 150 5.50 13.38 -13.86
CA PRO A 150 5.53 12.22 -12.96
C PRO A 150 4.48 11.16 -13.33
N MET A 151 3.30 11.59 -13.81
CA MET A 151 2.26 10.71 -14.31
C MET A 151 2.75 9.92 -15.53
N TYR A 152 3.27 10.60 -16.55
CA TYR A 152 3.84 9.99 -17.75
C TYR A 152 4.93 8.97 -17.43
N MET A 153 5.91 9.35 -16.59
CA MET A 153 6.97 8.45 -16.09
C MET A 153 6.37 7.19 -15.46
N SER A 154 5.39 7.35 -14.56
CA SER A 154 4.81 6.23 -13.81
C SER A 154 3.90 5.30 -14.64
N GLU A 155 3.40 5.78 -15.79
CA GLU A 155 2.57 5.03 -16.75
C GLU A 155 3.38 4.33 -17.87
N ILE A 156 4.66 4.67 -18.05
CA ILE A 156 5.58 3.92 -18.94
C ILE A 156 6.50 2.97 -18.16
N ALA A 157 6.76 3.25 -16.88
CA ALA A 157 7.59 2.45 -16.01
C ALA A 157 6.93 1.14 -15.58
N MET A 158 7.74 0.08 -15.49
CA MET A 158 7.36 -1.17 -14.82
C MET A 158 7.30 -0.94 -13.29
N PRO A 159 6.49 -1.68 -12.52
CA PRO A 159 6.30 -1.45 -11.08
C PRO A 159 7.60 -1.39 -10.27
N GLU A 160 8.56 -2.26 -10.59
CA GLU A 160 9.80 -2.51 -9.83
C GLU A 160 10.80 -1.34 -9.87
N ILE A 161 10.69 -0.48 -10.88
CA ILE A 161 11.56 0.70 -11.07
C ILE A 161 10.78 2.03 -11.05
N ARG A 162 9.46 1.98 -10.81
CA ARG A 162 8.56 3.14 -10.88
C ARG A 162 8.99 4.29 -9.95
N GLY A 163 9.27 4.00 -8.68
CA GLY A 163 9.69 4.98 -7.69
C GLY A 163 11.01 5.66 -8.11
N THR A 164 12.05 4.85 -8.33
CA THR A 164 13.37 5.32 -8.81
C THR A 164 13.28 6.16 -10.10
N LEU A 165 12.44 5.79 -11.08
CA LEU A 165 12.27 6.60 -12.30
C LEU A 165 11.55 7.93 -12.04
N VAL A 166 10.55 7.98 -11.14
CA VAL A 166 9.89 9.25 -10.75
C VAL A 166 10.86 10.18 -10.01
N VAL A 167 11.80 9.65 -9.20
CA VAL A 167 12.84 10.46 -8.54
C VAL A 167 13.75 11.21 -9.53
N THR A 168 13.88 10.75 -10.79
CA THR A 168 14.63 11.49 -11.82
C THR A 168 14.03 12.87 -12.11
N GLN A 169 12.73 13.08 -11.88
CA GLN A 169 12.10 14.40 -11.96
C GLN A 169 12.76 15.39 -11.00
N GLN A 170 12.97 15.01 -9.73
CA GLN A 170 13.57 15.89 -8.72
C GLN A 170 15.05 16.14 -9.03
N LEU A 171 15.79 15.12 -9.48
CA LEU A 171 17.17 15.31 -9.92
C LEU A 171 17.25 16.35 -11.07
N SER A 172 16.30 16.30 -12.00
CA SER A 172 16.20 17.26 -13.12
C SER A 172 15.88 18.68 -12.64
N VAL A 173 15.00 18.85 -11.64
CA VAL A 173 14.77 20.14 -10.95
C VAL A 173 16.09 20.66 -10.36
N THR A 174 16.81 19.85 -9.57
CA THR A 174 18.08 20.28 -8.94
C THR A 174 19.17 20.61 -9.97
N LEU A 175 19.20 19.88 -11.09
CA LEU A 175 20.11 20.16 -12.21
C LEU A 175 19.74 21.47 -12.94
N GLY A 176 18.45 21.82 -13.02
CA GLY A 176 17.98 23.12 -13.51
C GLY A 176 18.44 24.27 -12.62
N ILE A 177 18.32 24.12 -11.29
CA ILE A 177 18.81 25.08 -10.29
C ILE A 177 20.33 25.26 -10.46
N LEU A 178 21.08 24.16 -10.50
CA LEU A 178 22.53 24.18 -10.70
C LEU A 178 22.94 24.91 -11.99
N VAL A 179 22.34 24.56 -13.14
CA VAL A 179 22.70 25.18 -14.43
C VAL A 179 22.35 26.66 -14.45
N SER A 180 21.20 27.06 -13.91
CA SER A 180 20.79 28.46 -13.88
C SER A 180 21.68 29.32 -12.98
N TYR A 181 22.01 28.89 -11.75
CA TYR A 181 22.91 29.63 -10.86
C TYR A 181 24.31 29.88 -11.48
N TRP A 182 24.91 28.86 -12.12
CA TRP A 182 26.21 29.05 -12.78
C TRP A 182 26.12 29.87 -14.07
N LEU A 183 24.97 29.85 -14.75
CA LEU A 183 24.73 30.74 -15.88
C LEU A 183 24.60 32.19 -15.41
N GLU A 184 23.82 32.47 -14.37
CA GLU A 184 23.66 33.82 -13.79
C GLU A 184 24.99 34.37 -13.25
N TYR A 185 25.78 33.55 -12.56
CA TYR A 185 27.14 33.93 -12.15
C TYR A 185 27.98 34.37 -13.35
N GLY A 186 27.83 33.71 -14.51
CA GLY A 186 28.46 34.13 -15.76
C GLY A 186 27.85 35.40 -16.38
N THR A 187 26.52 35.50 -16.46
CA THR A 187 25.83 36.60 -17.16
C THR A 187 25.87 37.90 -16.38
N HIS A 188 25.98 37.86 -15.04
CA HIS A 188 26.21 39.02 -14.17
C HIS A 188 27.39 39.90 -14.60
N PHE A 189 28.40 39.33 -15.29
CA PHE A 189 29.56 40.07 -15.78
C PHE A 189 29.41 40.65 -17.19
N ILE A 190 28.27 40.47 -17.88
CA ILE A 190 28.10 40.95 -19.27
C ILE A 190 28.02 42.49 -19.28
N GLY A 191 29.12 43.12 -19.73
CA GLY A 191 29.33 44.57 -19.69
C GLY A 191 29.99 45.09 -18.40
N GLY A 192 30.11 44.24 -17.37
CA GLY A 192 30.58 44.60 -16.03
C GLY A 192 29.58 44.19 -14.95
N SER A 193 29.95 44.33 -13.68
CA SER A 193 29.11 43.95 -12.52
C SER A 193 28.28 45.09 -11.94
N ARG A 194 28.60 46.35 -12.27
CA ARG A 194 27.88 47.56 -11.82
C ARG A 194 27.11 48.21 -12.98
N CYS A 195 25.96 48.81 -12.70
CA CYS A 195 25.20 49.61 -13.67
C CYS A 195 26.00 50.80 -14.17
N ALA A 196 26.58 51.58 -13.25
CA ALA A 196 27.44 52.74 -13.55
C ALA A 196 28.69 52.74 -12.66
N PRO A 197 29.85 52.23 -13.14
CA PRO A 197 31.06 52.07 -12.33
C PRO A 197 31.63 53.38 -11.77
N ASP A 198 31.45 54.48 -12.49
CA ASP A 198 31.94 55.82 -12.12
C ASP A 198 31.01 56.56 -11.13
N VAL A 199 29.82 56.03 -10.87
CA VAL A 199 28.85 56.58 -9.91
C VAL A 199 29.06 55.88 -8.56
N PRO A 200 29.32 56.62 -7.45
CA PRO A 200 29.30 56.05 -6.10
C PRO A 200 27.89 55.58 -5.74
N TYR A 201 27.76 54.44 -5.05
CA TYR A 201 26.46 54.01 -4.53
C TYR A 201 25.91 55.01 -3.50
N THR A 202 24.64 55.36 -3.60
CA THR A 202 23.96 56.24 -2.62
C THR A 202 23.16 55.47 -1.57
N GLY A 203 22.85 54.19 -1.79
CA GLY A 203 22.15 53.32 -0.86
C GLY A 203 23.04 52.52 0.10
N GLY A 204 22.41 51.84 1.07
CA GLY A 204 23.07 50.95 2.02
C GLY A 204 23.65 51.69 3.24
N THR A 205 24.87 51.33 3.65
CA THR A 205 25.60 51.94 4.78
C THR A 205 27.06 52.17 4.40
N GLU A 206 27.81 53.04 5.10
CA GLU A 206 29.24 53.24 4.85
C GLU A 206 30.08 51.94 4.89
N GLN A 207 29.63 50.96 5.69
CA GLN A 207 30.32 49.67 5.87
C GLN A 207 29.84 48.60 4.88
N SER A 208 28.70 48.82 4.22
CA SER A 208 28.15 47.98 3.15
C SER A 208 27.29 48.84 2.21
N PRO A 209 27.91 49.57 1.26
CA PRO A 209 27.18 50.37 0.28
C PRO A 209 26.40 49.50 -0.71
N ALA A 210 25.24 49.98 -1.16
CA ALA A 210 24.33 49.22 -2.01
C ALA A 210 23.68 50.10 -3.09
N PHE A 211 23.42 49.51 -4.26
CA PHE A 211 22.83 50.18 -5.41
C PHE A 211 21.40 50.69 -5.14
N ASP A 212 21.18 51.99 -5.30
CA ASP A 212 19.86 52.60 -5.35
C ASP A 212 19.42 52.82 -6.82
N PRO A 213 18.42 52.09 -7.34
CA PRO A 213 18.01 52.19 -8.73
C PRO A 213 17.27 53.50 -9.07
N TYR A 214 16.95 54.36 -8.10
CA TYR A 214 16.36 55.69 -8.31
C TYR A 214 17.40 56.82 -8.32
N HIS A 215 18.63 56.57 -7.85
CA HIS A 215 19.65 57.59 -7.64
C HIS A 215 21.02 57.28 -8.27
N ASP A 216 21.38 56.01 -8.41
CA ASP A 216 22.68 55.59 -8.97
C ASP A 216 22.65 55.36 -10.49
N VAL A 217 21.48 55.53 -11.13
CA VAL A 217 21.26 55.29 -12.58
C VAL A 217 21.43 56.58 -13.39
N PRO A 218 22.38 56.65 -14.34
CA PRO A 218 22.52 57.81 -15.23
C PRO A 218 21.30 58.04 -16.12
N SER A 219 21.11 59.28 -16.59
CA SER A 219 19.96 59.67 -17.43
C SER A 219 19.88 59.00 -18.81
N GLY A 220 20.87 58.19 -19.19
CA GLY A 220 20.88 57.34 -20.38
C GLY A 220 20.72 55.83 -20.08
N GLY A 221 20.44 55.45 -18.83
CA GLY A 221 20.51 54.07 -18.35
C GLY A 221 21.92 53.65 -17.89
N CYS A 222 22.11 52.36 -17.66
CA CYS A 222 23.40 51.80 -17.24
C CYS A 222 24.49 51.97 -18.30
N THR A 223 25.69 52.33 -17.87
CA THR A 223 26.85 52.58 -18.74
C THR A 223 27.80 51.39 -18.86
N ALA A 224 27.72 50.39 -17.97
CA ALA A 224 28.55 49.19 -18.02
C ALA A 224 27.72 47.88 -18.06
N GLN A 225 27.16 47.42 -16.93
CA GLN A 225 26.38 46.17 -16.91
C GLN A 225 25.20 46.26 -17.89
N SER A 226 25.20 45.36 -18.87
CA SER A 226 24.25 45.35 -19.97
C SER A 226 22.95 44.66 -19.57
N GLU A 227 21.81 45.09 -20.13
CA GLU A 227 20.55 44.33 -20.01
C GLU A 227 20.66 42.88 -20.48
N ALA A 228 21.64 42.55 -21.35
CA ALA A 228 21.93 41.17 -21.75
C ALA A 228 22.26 40.25 -20.54
N SER A 229 22.75 40.79 -19.42
CA SER A 229 23.02 40.04 -18.19
C SER A 229 21.77 39.36 -17.61
N TRP A 230 20.61 40.02 -17.67
CA TRP A 230 19.33 39.49 -17.18
C TRP A 230 18.42 38.97 -18.31
N ARG A 231 18.44 39.60 -19.50
CA ARG A 231 17.63 39.17 -20.66
C ARG A 231 18.02 37.78 -21.17
N PHE A 232 19.33 37.50 -21.24
CA PHE A 232 19.84 36.23 -21.76
C PHE A 232 19.40 35.01 -20.93
N PRO A 233 19.61 34.93 -19.61
CA PRO A 233 19.20 33.76 -18.84
C PRO A 233 17.67 33.56 -18.85
N LEU A 234 16.86 34.64 -18.79
CA LEU A 234 15.39 34.58 -18.91
C LEU A 234 14.89 34.12 -20.29
N ALA A 235 15.67 34.30 -21.36
CA ALA A 235 15.37 33.78 -22.69
C ALA A 235 15.88 32.34 -22.91
N VAL A 236 17.03 31.98 -22.33
CA VAL A 236 17.68 30.67 -22.56
C VAL A 236 16.84 29.51 -22.04
N GLN A 237 15.98 29.69 -21.04
CA GLN A 237 15.03 28.65 -20.59
C GLN A 237 14.08 28.15 -21.69
N ALA A 238 13.84 28.91 -22.77
CA ALA A 238 13.09 28.42 -23.92
C ALA A 238 13.79 27.26 -24.64
N LEU A 239 15.13 27.16 -24.61
CA LEU A 239 15.89 26.11 -25.30
C LEU A 239 15.59 24.69 -24.76
N PRO A 240 15.74 24.38 -23.46
CA PRO A 240 15.36 23.07 -22.92
C PRO A 240 13.86 22.76 -23.11
N ALA A 241 13.00 23.78 -23.16
CA ALA A 241 11.57 23.60 -23.43
C ALA A 241 11.34 23.16 -24.90
N ILE A 242 11.95 23.85 -25.86
CA ILE A 242 11.93 23.49 -27.29
C ILE A 242 12.49 22.08 -27.50
N LEU A 243 13.61 21.74 -26.83
CA LEU A 243 14.19 20.39 -26.88
C LEU A 243 13.22 19.34 -26.36
N LEU A 244 12.60 19.55 -25.19
CA LEU A 244 11.56 18.66 -24.65
C LEU A 244 10.40 18.50 -25.65
N GLY A 245 9.85 19.60 -26.17
CA GLY A 245 8.74 19.58 -27.12
C GLY A 245 9.03 18.80 -28.39
N ILE A 246 10.21 19.02 -28.99
CA ILE A 246 10.66 18.32 -30.20
C ILE A 246 10.92 16.83 -29.90
N GLY A 247 11.62 16.51 -28.80
CA GLY A 247 11.92 15.12 -28.43
C GLY A 247 10.65 14.31 -28.15
N MET A 248 9.67 14.90 -27.47
CA MET A 248 8.38 14.26 -27.20
C MET A 248 7.61 13.88 -28.48
N ILE A 249 7.86 14.51 -29.64
CA ILE A 249 7.27 14.08 -30.93
C ILE A 249 7.64 12.62 -31.24
N PHE A 250 8.88 12.21 -30.97
CA PHE A 250 9.42 10.89 -31.29
C PHE A 250 9.05 9.81 -30.25
N PHE A 251 8.80 10.20 -29.00
CA PHE A 251 8.43 9.29 -27.92
C PHE A 251 6.95 8.87 -27.98
N PRO A 252 6.60 7.66 -27.51
CA PRO A 252 5.22 7.18 -27.55
C PRO A 252 4.32 7.91 -26.52
N GLU A 253 3.02 7.94 -26.77
CA GLU A 253 2.02 8.26 -25.76
C GLU A 253 1.72 7.00 -24.93
N THR A 254 1.48 7.17 -23.63
CA THR A 254 1.20 6.09 -22.66
C THR A 254 0.21 5.02 -23.18
N PRO A 255 0.53 3.71 -23.06
CA PRO A 255 -0.38 2.63 -23.45
C PRO A 255 -1.74 2.73 -22.75
N ARG A 256 -1.71 3.09 -21.46
CA ARG A 256 -2.90 3.31 -20.61
C ARG A 256 -3.85 4.35 -21.19
N PHE A 257 -3.39 5.57 -21.48
CA PHE A 257 -4.25 6.61 -22.07
C PHE A 257 -4.82 6.17 -23.42
N LEU A 258 -4.02 5.47 -24.24
CA LEU A 258 -4.48 4.96 -25.53
C LEU A 258 -5.59 3.92 -25.37
N LEU A 259 -5.52 3.03 -24.38
CA LEU A 259 -6.62 2.11 -24.00
C LEU A 259 -7.85 2.88 -23.46
N MET A 260 -7.65 3.87 -22.58
CA MET A 260 -8.75 4.70 -22.07
C MET A 260 -9.49 5.39 -23.23
N ALA A 261 -8.75 5.91 -24.21
CA ALA A 261 -9.25 6.52 -25.44
C ALA A 261 -9.75 5.52 -26.52
N GLY A 262 -9.82 4.22 -26.23
CA GLY A 262 -10.35 3.18 -27.13
C GLY A 262 -9.45 2.83 -28.33
N LYS A 263 -8.15 3.14 -28.25
CA LYS A 263 -7.18 3.02 -29.35
C LYS A 263 -6.22 1.86 -29.10
N GLU A 264 -6.77 0.66 -28.91
CA GLU A 264 -6.03 -0.58 -28.59
C GLU A 264 -4.84 -0.81 -29.53
N GLU A 265 -5.08 -0.69 -30.83
CA GLU A 265 -4.09 -0.75 -31.91
C GLU A 265 -2.90 0.21 -31.78
N ARG A 266 -3.07 1.35 -31.11
CA ARG A 266 -1.98 2.28 -30.79
C ARG A 266 -1.35 1.98 -29.43
N ALA A 267 -2.13 1.49 -28.47
CA ALA A 267 -1.64 1.11 -27.16
C ALA A 267 -0.66 -0.07 -27.23
N ILE A 268 -0.96 -1.13 -28.00
CA ILE A 268 -0.06 -2.28 -28.16
C ILE A 268 1.23 -1.90 -28.88
N ARG A 269 1.16 -1.05 -29.91
CA ARG A 269 2.35 -0.49 -30.58
C ARG A 269 3.15 0.46 -29.70
N SER A 270 2.51 1.19 -28.79
CA SER A 270 3.21 1.97 -27.77
C SER A 270 3.97 1.06 -26.82
N LEU A 271 3.31 0.01 -26.30
CA LEU A 271 3.93 -0.93 -25.38
C LEU A 271 5.10 -1.68 -26.03
N SER A 272 4.92 -2.11 -27.29
CA SER A 272 5.98 -2.71 -28.12
C SER A 272 7.18 -1.78 -28.26
N LYS A 273 6.97 -0.49 -28.53
CA LYS A 273 8.04 0.50 -28.58
C LYS A 273 8.73 0.69 -27.22
N LEU A 274 7.99 0.69 -26.11
CA LEU A 274 8.53 0.86 -24.76
C LEU A 274 9.35 -0.35 -24.28
N ARG A 275 8.81 -1.56 -24.43
CA ARG A 275 9.44 -2.82 -24.00
C ARG A 275 10.46 -3.37 -25.00
N ARG A 276 10.49 -2.83 -26.24
CA ARG A 276 11.31 -3.29 -27.37
C ARG A 276 11.05 -4.76 -27.76
N LEU A 277 9.81 -5.22 -27.56
CA LEU A 277 9.33 -6.55 -27.93
C LEU A 277 8.36 -6.45 -29.13
N ASP A 278 8.19 -7.54 -29.85
CA ASP A 278 7.20 -7.65 -30.92
C ASP A 278 5.76 -7.55 -30.36
N PRO A 279 4.79 -6.95 -31.08
CA PRO A 279 3.38 -6.90 -30.65
C PRO A 279 2.75 -8.26 -30.33
N GLU A 280 3.22 -9.35 -30.94
CA GLU A 280 2.73 -10.71 -30.69
C GLU A 280 3.56 -11.49 -29.66
N HIS A 281 4.57 -10.87 -29.04
CA HIS A 281 5.38 -11.53 -28.02
C HIS A 281 4.52 -11.87 -26.78
N PRO A 282 4.52 -13.13 -26.27
CA PRO A 282 3.59 -13.56 -25.22
C PRO A 282 3.58 -12.66 -23.97
N LEU A 283 4.76 -12.34 -23.41
CA LEU A 283 4.87 -11.45 -22.23
C LEU A 283 4.31 -10.04 -22.48
N LEU A 284 4.34 -9.57 -23.73
CA LEU A 284 3.79 -8.26 -24.09
C LEU A 284 2.27 -8.32 -24.28
N ARG A 285 1.76 -9.42 -24.85
CA ARG A 285 0.32 -9.70 -24.91
C ARG A 285 -0.28 -9.82 -23.50
N GLU A 286 0.43 -10.43 -22.57
CA GLU A 286 0.07 -10.54 -21.15
C GLU A 286 0.03 -9.16 -20.46
N GLU A 287 1.11 -8.37 -20.54
CA GLU A 287 1.14 -7.00 -19.97
C GLU A 287 0.06 -6.09 -20.60
N PHE A 288 -0.18 -6.22 -21.91
CA PHE A 288 -1.22 -5.49 -22.62
C PHE A 288 -2.63 -5.86 -22.14
N LEU A 289 -2.91 -7.15 -21.93
CA LEU A 289 -4.19 -7.62 -21.40
C LEU A 289 -4.41 -7.16 -19.96
N GLY A 290 -3.35 -7.14 -19.14
CA GLY A 290 -3.37 -6.53 -17.80
C GLY A 290 -3.83 -5.07 -17.83
N TYR A 291 -3.19 -4.22 -18.64
CA TYR A 291 -3.62 -2.82 -18.80
C TYR A 291 -5.02 -2.69 -19.40
N LYS A 292 -5.45 -3.61 -20.28
CA LYS A 292 -6.80 -3.59 -20.87
C LYS A 292 -7.87 -3.92 -19.83
N ALA A 293 -7.66 -4.96 -19.01
CA ALA A 293 -8.54 -5.32 -17.91
C ALA A 293 -8.68 -4.17 -16.91
N GLU A 294 -7.55 -3.57 -16.52
CA GLU A 294 -7.50 -2.44 -15.59
C GLU A 294 -8.28 -1.21 -16.11
N VAL A 295 -8.15 -0.89 -17.39
CA VAL A 295 -8.87 0.24 -18.02
C VAL A 295 -10.36 -0.03 -18.22
N LEU A 296 -10.76 -1.25 -18.57
CA LEU A 296 -12.17 -1.63 -18.64
C LEU A 296 -12.83 -1.60 -17.26
N PHE A 297 -12.13 -2.11 -16.25
CA PHE A 297 -12.56 -2.03 -14.85
C PHE A 297 -12.68 -0.58 -14.35
N GLN A 298 -11.73 0.29 -14.70
CA GLN A 298 -11.80 1.73 -14.40
C GLN A 298 -13.03 2.39 -15.06
N LYS A 299 -13.40 1.99 -16.29
CA LYS A 299 -14.58 2.51 -16.99
C LYS A 299 -15.88 2.04 -16.34
N SER A 300 -16.07 0.74 -16.16
CA SER A 300 -17.32 0.19 -15.58
C SER A 300 -17.58 0.68 -14.17
N SER A 301 -16.52 0.83 -13.35
CA SER A 301 -16.63 1.41 -12.01
C SER A 301 -17.00 2.90 -12.02
N VAL A 302 -16.49 3.69 -12.97
CA VAL A 302 -16.87 5.10 -13.13
C VAL A 302 -18.31 5.24 -13.62
N GLU A 303 -18.76 4.40 -14.55
CA GLU A 303 -20.14 4.38 -15.05
C GLU A 303 -21.14 3.96 -13.97
N ALA A 304 -20.80 2.96 -13.14
CA ALA A 304 -21.63 2.52 -12.01
C ALA A 304 -21.71 3.56 -10.87
N ARG A 305 -20.62 4.26 -10.56
CA ARG A 305 -20.56 5.27 -9.47
C ARG A 305 -21.13 6.63 -9.90
N TYR A 306 -21.17 6.92 -11.21
CA TYR A 306 -21.63 8.21 -11.78
C TYR A 306 -22.55 8.07 -13.01
N PRO A 307 -23.66 7.31 -12.93
CA PRO A 307 -24.54 7.05 -14.07
C PRO A 307 -25.06 8.34 -14.71
N GLY A 308 -25.04 8.40 -16.05
CA GLY A 308 -25.49 9.53 -16.85
C GLY A 308 -24.58 10.77 -16.84
N LYS A 309 -23.53 10.83 -16.00
CA LYS A 309 -22.61 11.98 -15.97
C LYS A 309 -21.55 11.85 -17.07
N SER A 310 -21.30 12.94 -17.78
CA SER A 310 -20.25 13.02 -18.82
C SER A 310 -19.57 14.39 -18.87
N GLY A 311 -18.40 14.46 -19.49
CA GLY A 311 -17.63 15.71 -19.63
C GLY A 311 -17.33 16.37 -18.28
N LEU A 312 -17.60 17.67 -18.17
CA LEU A 312 -17.39 18.44 -16.93
C LEU A 312 -18.20 17.91 -15.74
N SER A 313 -19.42 17.40 -15.96
CA SER A 313 -20.25 16.88 -14.85
C SER A 313 -19.66 15.62 -14.21
N LEU A 314 -18.97 14.80 -15.01
CA LEU A 314 -18.23 13.63 -14.53
C LEU A 314 -16.92 14.03 -13.84
N ALA A 315 -16.17 14.96 -14.44
CA ALA A 315 -14.94 15.47 -13.84
C ALA A 315 -15.19 16.10 -12.46
N ALA A 316 -16.22 16.94 -12.32
CA ALA A 316 -16.61 17.54 -11.06
C ALA A 316 -17.00 16.49 -10.00
N ALA A 317 -17.73 15.43 -10.40
CA ALA A 317 -18.07 14.33 -9.50
C ALA A 317 -16.82 13.55 -9.04
N GLN A 318 -15.87 13.30 -9.95
CA GLN A 318 -14.58 12.67 -9.61
C GLN A 318 -13.67 13.53 -8.74
N TYR A 319 -13.78 14.87 -8.81
CA TYR A 319 -13.10 15.77 -7.87
C TYR A 319 -13.73 15.74 -6.47
N ILE A 320 -15.07 15.73 -6.38
CA ILE A 320 -15.79 15.62 -5.10
C ILE A 320 -15.49 14.26 -4.43
N ALA A 321 -15.35 13.19 -5.22
CA ALA A 321 -15.01 11.84 -4.73
C ALA A 321 -13.81 11.81 -3.77
N LEU A 322 -12.78 12.63 -4.05
CA LEU A 322 -11.54 12.71 -3.27
C LEU A 322 -11.72 13.20 -1.83
N VAL A 323 -12.92 13.68 -1.48
CA VAL A 323 -13.32 14.07 -0.11
C VAL A 323 -14.63 13.42 0.33
N SER A 324 -15.19 12.48 -0.45
CA SER A 324 -16.46 11.82 -0.16
C SER A 324 -16.37 10.67 0.85
N THR A 325 -15.19 10.07 1.02
CA THR A 325 -14.95 9.02 2.02
C THR A 325 -13.81 9.43 2.95
N TRP A 326 -13.77 8.86 4.16
CA TRP A 326 -12.66 9.11 5.09
C TRP A 326 -11.32 8.55 4.55
N ALA A 327 -11.34 7.45 3.79
CA ALA A 327 -10.15 6.88 3.17
C ALA A 327 -9.61 7.81 2.05
N ASP A 328 -10.47 8.23 1.11
CA ASP A 328 -10.12 9.19 0.06
C ASP A 328 -9.60 10.51 0.66
N PHE A 329 -10.34 11.09 1.62
CA PHE A 329 -9.95 12.32 2.30
C PHE A 329 -8.60 12.17 3.02
N ARG A 330 -8.35 11.05 3.70
CA ARG A 330 -7.08 10.80 4.40
C ARG A 330 -5.90 10.66 3.43
N ARG A 331 -6.08 10.00 2.28
CA ARG A 331 -5.08 9.97 1.19
C ARG A 331 -4.80 11.40 0.71
N LEU A 332 -5.85 12.16 0.41
CA LEU A 332 -5.74 13.52 -0.12
C LEU A 332 -5.03 14.45 0.88
N ALA A 333 -5.45 14.40 2.14
CA ALA A 333 -4.84 15.16 3.23
C ALA A 333 -3.35 14.82 3.37
N ILE A 334 -2.94 13.55 3.38
CA ILE A 334 -1.52 13.17 3.44
C ILE A 334 -0.75 13.68 2.22
N GLY A 335 -1.31 13.55 1.02
CA GLY A 335 -0.70 14.04 -0.22
C GLY A 335 -0.58 15.57 -0.30
N CYS A 336 -1.52 16.32 0.27
CA CYS A 336 -1.42 17.78 0.40
C CYS A 336 -0.49 18.20 1.54
N THR A 337 -0.50 17.52 2.68
CA THR A 337 0.31 17.87 3.86
C THR A 337 1.79 17.55 3.67
N ILE A 338 2.16 16.49 2.93
CA ILE A 338 3.57 16.26 2.57
C ILE A 338 4.11 17.39 1.67
N MET A 339 3.28 17.89 0.74
CA MET A 339 3.61 19.02 -0.12
C MET A 339 3.65 20.35 0.65
N PHE A 340 2.75 20.55 1.62
CA PHE A 340 2.82 21.68 2.56
C PHE A 340 4.16 21.70 3.30
N PHE A 341 4.56 20.59 3.94
CA PHE A 341 5.82 20.53 4.69
C PHE A 341 7.04 20.69 3.78
N GLN A 342 7.04 20.09 2.59
CA GLN A 342 8.11 20.29 1.60
C GLN A 342 8.40 21.78 1.36
N GLN A 343 7.37 22.65 1.36
CA GLN A 343 7.52 24.09 1.15
C GLN A 343 7.79 24.86 2.45
N PHE A 344 7.02 24.60 3.51
CA PHE A 344 7.10 25.33 4.79
C PHE A 344 8.37 25.02 5.60
N MET A 345 9.13 23.98 5.25
CA MET A 345 10.49 23.74 5.75
C MET A 345 11.54 24.71 5.17
N GLY A 346 11.16 25.65 4.28
CA GLY A 346 11.99 26.79 3.87
C GLY A 346 12.90 26.58 2.65
N CYS A 347 12.78 25.48 1.92
CA CYS A 347 13.73 25.15 0.85
C CYS A 347 13.69 26.19 -0.29
N ASN A 348 12.48 26.56 -0.73
CA ASN A 348 12.30 27.51 -1.82
C ASN A 348 12.52 28.95 -1.38
N ALA A 349 12.32 29.27 -0.09
CA ALA A 349 12.80 30.52 0.50
C ALA A 349 14.32 30.66 0.37
N ILE A 350 15.06 29.58 0.66
CA ILE A 350 16.52 29.55 0.52
C ILE A 350 16.94 29.60 -0.96
N ILE A 351 16.25 28.90 -1.87
CA ILE A 351 16.60 28.88 -3.30
C ILE A 351 16.32 30.22 -3.99
N TYR A 352 15.11 30.79 -3.86
CA TYR A 352 14.73 32.05 -4.53
C TYR A 352 15.51 33.28 -4.05
N TYR A 353 16.09 33.22 -2.85
CA TYR A 353 16.77 34.35 -2.21
C TYR A 353 18.19 33.99 -1.74
N ALA A 354 18.80 32.94 -2.31
CA ALA A 354 20.13 32.47 -1.94
C ALA A 354 21.21 33.57 -1.96
N PRO A 355 21.34 34.43 -3.01
CA PRO A 355 22.33 35.50 -3.00
C PRO A 355 22.08 36.54 -1.89
N THR A 356 20.81 36.83 -1.57
CA THR A 356 20.44 37.73 -0.46
C THR A 356 20.82 37.13 0.89
N ILE A 357 20.47 35.86 1.12
CA ILE A 357 20.78 35.11 2.34
C ILE A 357 22.29 34.98 2.55
N PHE A 358 23.04 34.61 1.51
CA PHE A 358 24.50 34.50 1.59
C PHE A 358 25.19 35.87 1.76
N GLY A 359 24.60 36.96 1.25
CA GLY A 359 25.04 38.34 1.56
C GLY A 359 24.86 38.69 3.04
N GLN A 360 23.71 38.36 3.64
CA GLN A 360 23.45 38.58 5.07
C GLN A 360 24.43 37.85 6.00
N LEU A 361 25.06 36.75 5.54
CA LEU A 361 26.08 36.01 6.30
C LEU A 361 27.48 36.66 6.29
N GLY A 362 27.60 37.92 5.90
CA GLY A 362 28.86 38.67 5.95
C GLY A 362 29.81 38.40 4.78
N LEU A 363 29.31 37.83 3.68
CA LEU A 363 30.06 37.71 2.43
C LEU A 363 30.04 39.05 1.69
N SER A 364 31.21 39.70 1.61
CA SER A 364 31.34 41.00 0.97
C SER A 364 31.22 40.90 -0.57
N GLY A 365 30.17 41.54 -1.12
CA GLY A 365 29.95 41.75 -2.55
C GLY A 365 29.16 40.63 -3.26
N ASN A 366 28.24 41.03 -4.15
CA ASN A 366 27.30 40.12 -4.84
C ASN A 366 28.00 38.93 -5.54
N THR A 367 29.18 39.12 -6.13
CA THR A 367 29.99 38.04 -6.73
C THR A 367 30.23 36.88 -5.75
N THR A 368 30.51 37.19 -4.48
CA THR A 368 30.79 36.19 -3.45
C THR A 368 29.52 35.41 -3.06
N SER A 369 28.39 36.11 -2.97
CA SER A 369 27.08 35.49 -2.70
C SER A 369 26.56 34.65 -3.87
N LEU A 370 26.77 35.10 -5.11
CA LEU A 370 26.46 34.33 -6.32
C LEU A 370 27.35 33.09 -6.43
N LEU A 371 28.63 33.16 -6.04
CA LEU A 371 29.52 31.99 -5.97
C LEU A 371 29.06 30.97 -4.91
N ALA A 372 28.68 31.44 -3.71
CA ALA A 372 28.07 30.58 -2.68
C ALA A 372 26.76 29.92 -3.18
N THR A 373 25.95 30.67 -3.93
CA THR A 373 24.72 30.18 -4.58
C THR A 373 25.04 29.10 -5.63
N GLY A 374 26.07 29.29 -6.47
CA GLY A 374 26.56 28.25 -7.39
C GLY A 374 27.04 26.98 -6.67
N VAL A 375 27.68 27.11 -5.51
CA VAL A 375 28.05 25.97 -4.65
C VAL A 375 26.82 25.28 -4.05
N TYR A 376 25.80 26.03 -3.62
CA TYR A 376 24.51 25.46 -3.18
C TYR A 376 23.91 24.55 -4.25
N GLY A 377 23.87 24.99 -5.51
CA GLY A 377 23.36 24.17 -6.62
C GLY A 377 24.10 22.84 -6.81
N ILE A 378 25.41 22.80 -6.53
CA ILE A 378 26.23 21.57 -6.59
C ILE A 378 25.84 20.64 -5.43
N VAL A 379 25.73 21.18 -4.21
CA VAL A 379 25.30 20.42 -3.02
C VAL A 379 23.90 19.82 -3.25
N ASN A 380 22.95 20.63 -3.73
CA ASN A 380 21.56 20.27 -3.97
C ASN A 380 21.42 19.13 -5.00
N THR A 381 22.16 19.23 -6.11
CA THR A 381 22.16 18.19 -7.16
C THR A 381 22.80 16.89 -6.65
N LEU A 382 23.97 16.96 -6.02
CA LEU A 382 24.68 15.77 -5.54
C LEU A 382 23.94 15.08 -4.38
N SER A 383 23.28 15.85 -3.52
CA SER A 383 22.53 15.33 -2.36
C SER A 383 21.17 14.75 -2.72
N THR A 384 20.70 14.97 -3.94
CA THR A 384 19.50 14.31 -4.49
C THR A 384 19.83 12.89 -5.01
N LEU A 385 21.07 12.63 -5.45
CA LEU A 385 21.48 11.32 -5.98
C LEU A 385 21.29 10.13 -5.01
N PRO A 386 21.56 10.22 -3.69
CA PRO A 386 21.28 9.14 -2.75
C PRO A 386 19.82 8.66 -2.76
N ALA A 387 18.85 9.54 -3.01
CA ALA A 387 17.43 9.17 -2.98
C ALA A 387 17.10 8.07 -4.01
N LEU A 388 17.73 8.09 -5.19
CA LEU A 388 17.58 7.08 -6.25
C LEU A 388 17.90 5.65 -5.77
N PHE A 389 18.75 5.50 -4.75
CA PHE A 389 19.21 4.20 -4.24
C PHE A 389 18.66 3.89 -2.84
N LEU A 390 18.31 4.91 -2.07
CA LEU A 390 17.84 4.78 -0.69
C LEU A 390 16.33 4.68 -0.58
N ILE A 391 15.53 5.31 -1.45
CA ILE A 391 14.07 5.36 -1.31
C ILE A 391 13.44 3.96 -1.31
N ASP A 392 13.88 3.09 -2.23
CA ASP A 392 13.44 1.71 -2.39
C ASP A 392 14.23 0.70 -1.52
N LYS A 393 15.29 1.16 -0.82
CA LYS A 393 16.12 0.33 0.09
C LYS A 393 15.85 0.55 1.58
N ILE A 394 15.46 1.76 1.97
CA ILE A 394 15.15 2.15 3.36
C ILE A 394 13.63 2.24 3.53
N GLY A 395 12.96 3.03 2.70
CA GLY A 395 11.54 3.37 2.84
C GLY A 395 11.33 4.88 2.85
N ARG A 396 10.12 5.33 2.53
CA ARG A 396 9.77 6.75 2.45
C ARG A 396 9.73 7.38 3.84
N ARG A 397 9.13 6.70 4.83
CA ARG A 397 8.90 7.24 6.18
C ARG A 397 10.19 7.48 6.98
N PRO A 398 11.19 6.57 7.04
CA PRO A 398 12.42 6.82 7.78
C PRO A 398 13.26 7.95 7.18
N LEU A 399 13.28 8.09 5.85
CA LEU A 399 14.02 9.17 5.15
C LEU A 399 13.40 10.55 5.41
N LEU A 400 12.07 10.65 5.45
CA LEU A 400 11.37 11.87 5.90
C LEU A 400 11.73 12.21 7.35
N MET A 401 11.72 11.21 8.25
CA MET A 401 12.06 11.44 9.66
C MET A 401 13.51 11.91 9.85
N SER A 402 14.50 11.33 9.17
CA SER A 402 15.89 11.77 9.28
C SER A 402 16.13 13.15 8.65
N GLY A 403 15.50 13.40 7.49
CA GLY A 403 15.56 14.70 6.81
C GLY A 403 14.96 15.84 7.63
N ALA A 404 13.81 15.60 8.29
CA ALA A 404 13.17 16.57 9.17
C ALA A 404 14.05 16.96 10.37
N ILE A 405 14.72 15.99 11.01
CA ILE A 405 15.65 16.25 12.11
C ILE A 405 16.90 17.00 11.61
N GLY A 406 17.51 16.55 10.50
CA GLY A 406 18.74 17.15 9.98
C GLY A 406 18.55 18.59 9.49
N THR A 407 17.42 18.88 8.84
CA THR A 407 17.03 20.24 8.45
C THR A 407 16.75 21.14 9.66
N MET A 408 15.96 20.65 10.64
CA MET A 408 15.64 21.38 11.88
C MET A 408 16.92 21.79 12.64
N LEU A 409 17.82 20.84 12.90
CA LEU A 409 19.05 21.11 13.66
C LEU A 409 19.95 22.12 12.94
N SER A 410 20.05 22.02 11.62
CA SER A 410 20.85 22.95 10.81
C SER A 410 20.29 24.38 10.86
N LEU A 411 18.97 24.54 10.72
CA LEU A 411 18.31 25.85 10.80
C LEU A 411 18.41 26.48 12.21
N ILE A 412 18.36 25.67 13.28
CA ILE A 412 18.57 26.14 14.66
C ILE A 412 19.99 26.70 14.83
N VAL A 413 21.01 26.05 14.25
CA VAL A 413 22.39 26.55 14.30
C VAL A 413 22.55 27.85 13.50
N VAL A 414 21.96 27.93 12.29
CA VAL A 414 21.95 29.18 11.49
C VAL A 414 21.27 30.31 12.25
N ALA A 415 20.09 30.07 12.84
CA ALA A 415 19.38 31.03 13.69
C ALA A 415 20.24 31.49 14.88
N GLY A 416 20.89 30.55 15.57
CA GLY A 416 21.76 30.84 16.72
C GLY A 416 22.98 31.68 16.36
N ILE A 417 23.57 31.47 15.18
CA ILE A 417 24.69 32.28 14.68
C ILE A 417 24.21 33.69 14.31
N ILE A 418 23.16 33.82 13.49
CA ILE A 418 22.68 35.13 13.05
C ILE A 418 22.15 35.94 14.24
N GLY A 419 21.38 35.34 15.14
CA GLY A 419 20.87 36.00 16.35
C GLY A 419 21.94 36.29 17.40
N GLY A 420 22.99 35.46 17.51
CA GLY A 420 24.07 35.61 18.49
C GLY A 420 25.11 36.68 18.15
N TYR A 421 25.38 36.88 16.85
CA TYR A 421 26.29 37.95 16.38
C TYR A 421 25.56 39.20 15.90
N GLY A 422 24.34 39.06 15.35
CA GLY A 422 23.56 40.18 14.83
C GLY A 422 24.36 41.04 13.83
N GLY A 423 24.33 42.35 14.01
CA GLY A 423 25.03 43.31 13.16
C GLY A 423 26.56 43.18 13.13
N SER A 424 27.19 42.47 14.07
CA SER A 424 28.66 42.24 14.02
C SER A 424 29.06 41.06 13.14
N LEU A 425 28.12 40.27 12.61
CA LEU A 425 28.41 39.05 11.85
C LEU A 425 29.37 39.28 10.66
N ALA A 426 29.28 40.43 9.98
CA ALA A 426 30.18 40.81 8.90
C ALA A 426 31.67 40.96 9.34
N GLN A 427 31.92 41.25 10.62
CA GLN A 427 33.25 41.32 11.22
C GLN A 427 33.76 39.91 11.60
N HIS A 428 32.84 38.98 11.90
CA HIS A 428 33.13 37.62 12.35
C HIS A 428 32.99 36.59 11.21
N LYS A 429 33.83 36.73 10.17
CA LYS A 429 33.77 35.89 8.95
C LYS A 429 33.74 34.37 9.19
N SER A 430 34.39 33.87 10.24
CA SER A 430 34.33 32.46 10.62
C SER A 430 32.92 31.98 11.03
N ALA A 431 32.14 32.85 11.68
CA ALA A 431 30.75 32.57 12.01
C ALA A 431 29.85 32.60 10.76
N GLY A 432 30.09 33.55 9.85
CA GLY A 432 29.43 33.59 8.53
C GLY A 432 29.68 32.33 7.69
N TYR A 433 30.93 31.88 7.60
CA TYR A 433 31.29 30.62 6.95
C TYR A 433 30.65 29.39 7.62
N ALA A 434 30.55 29.37 8.96
CA ALA A 434 29.87 28.29 9.68
C ALA A 434 28.36 28.26 9.40
N ALA A 435 27.68 29.41 9.41
CA ALA A 435 26.25 29.48 9.05
C ALA A 435 26.01 29.01 7.62
N MET A 436 26.83 29.42 6.65
CA MET A 436 26.76 28.96 5.27
C MET A 436 26.97 27.44 5.16
N ALA A 437 27.91 26.86 5.90
CA ALA A 437 28.11 25.41 5.95
C ALA A 437 26.87 24.67 6.50
N PHE A 438 26.18 25.24 7.51
CA PHE A 438 24.92 24.67 8.00
C PHE A 438 23.74 24.85 7.02
N ILE A 439 23.71 25.90 6.19
CA ILE A 439 22.75 26.00 5.07
C ILE A 439 22.98 24.86 4.05
N TYR A 440 24.24 24.53 3.74
CA TYR A 440 24.53 23.36 2.90
C TYR A 440 24.14 22.03 3.58
N ILE A 441 24.35 21.87 4.89
CA ILE A 441 23.96 20.65 5.63
C ILE A 441 22.42 20.52 5.75
N TYR A 442 21.70 21.63 5.86
CA TYR A 442 20.24 21.68 5.71
C TYR A 442 19.84 21.13 4.34
N ASP A 443 20.44 21.64 3.26
CA ASP A 443 20.09 21.27 1.90
C ASP A 443 20.40 19.81 1.58
N VAL A 444 21.53 19.27 2.10
CA VAL A 444 21.84 17.83 2.05
C VAL A 444 20.68 17.02 2.63
N ASN A 445 20.19 17.40 3.81
CA ASN A 445 19.14 16.66 4.50
C ASN A 445 17.76 16.80 3.84
N PHE A 446 17.47 17.95 3.23
CA PHE A 446 16.24 18.16 2.46
C PHE A 446 16.25 17.36 1.14
N SER A 447 17.38 17.36 0.44
CA SER A 447 17.54 16.83 -0.93
C SER A 447 17.39 15.32 -1.05
N TYR A 448 17.82 14.52 -0.05
CA TYR A 448 17.58 13.08 -0.07
C TYR A 448 16.16 12.69 0.41
N SER A 449 15.41 13.61 1.01
CA SER A 449 14.17 13.34 1.74
C SER A 449 12.93 14.02 1.14
N PHE A 450 12.49 15.16 1.68
CA PHE A 450 11.25 15.85 1.30
C PHE A 450 11.24 16.33 -0.15
N ALA A 451 12.41 16.66 -0.73
CA ALA A 451 12.50 17.03 -2.14
C ALA A 451 11.95 15.91 -3.06
N PRO A 452 12.54 14.69 -3.12
CA PRO A 452 12.02 13.61 -3.96
C PRO A 452 10.74 12.97 -3.40
N ILE A 453 10.66 12.75 -2.08
CA ILE A 453 9.53 12.00 -1.48
C ILE A 453 8.23 12.81 -1.56
N GLY A 454 8.29 14.15 -1.57
CA GLY A 454 7.10 14.98 -1.80
C GLY A 454 6.43 14.74 -3.15
N TRP A 455 7.19 14.41 -4.21
CA TRP A 455 6.64 14.05 -5.52
C TRP A 455 6.27 12.56 -5.61
N VAL A 456 7.07 11.68 -5.00
CA VAL A 456 6.85 10.23 -5.04
C VAL A 456 5.63 9.81 -4.24
N LEU A 457 5.48 10.27 -2.99
CA LEU A 457 4.45 9.78 -2.06
C LEU A 457 3.01 10.02 -2.57
N PRO A 458 2.61 11.22 -3.06
CA PRO A 458 1.30 11.41 -3.68
C PRO A 458 1.07 10.48 -4.88
N SER A 459 2.11 10.21 -5.67
CA SER A 459 2.00 9.30 -6.82
C SER A 459 1.78 7.83 -6.43
N GLU A 460 2.06 7.46 -5.17
CA GLU A 460 1.95 6.09 -4.61
C GLU A 460 0.69 5.86 -3.77
N ILE A 461 0.14 6.88 -3.10
CA ILE A 461 -1.01 6.72 -2.18
C ILE A 461 -2.39 6.73 -2.85
N PHE A 462 -2.50 7.22 -4.09
CA PHE A 462 -3.78 7.36 -4.80
C PHE A 462 -4.08 6.20 -5.75
N ASN A 463 -5.32 5.71 -5.66
CA ASN A 463 -5.85 4.71 -6.59
C ASN A 463 -5.84 5.18 -8.04
N LEU A 464 -5.81 4.20 -8.95
CA LEU A 464 -5.65 4.37 -10.39
C LEU A 464 -6.88 5.03 -11.04
N GLY A 465 -8.05 4.93 -10.39
CA GLY A 465 -9.32 5.55 -10.78
C GLY A 465 -9.25 7.08 -10.82
N ASN A 466 -8.82 7.70 -9.72
CA ASN A 466 -8.87 9.15 -9.53
C ASN A 466 -7.50 9.85 -9.60
N ARG A 467 -6.40 9.10 -9.78
CA ARG A 467 -4.99 9.55 -9.73
C ARG A 467 -4.70 10.90 -10.38
N SER A 468 -5.23 11.15 -11.58
CA SER A 468 -5.04 12.42 -12.32
C SER A 468 -5.61 13.64 -11.58
N LYS A 469 -6.80 13.51 -10.98
CA LYS A 469 -7.47 14.56 -10.21
C LYS A 469 -6.76 14.75 -8.87
N ALA A 470 -6.42 13.66 -8.20
CA ALA A 470 -5.71 13.69 -6.93
C ALA A 470 -4.33 14.37 -7.06
N MET A 471 -3.53 13.98 -8.07
CA MET A 471 -2.26 14.63 -8.41
C MET A 471 -2.44 16.12 -8.73
N SER A 472 -3.50 16.53 -9.44
CA SER A 472 -3.75 17.95 -9.70
C SER A 472 -3.98 18.75 -8.41
N ILE A 473 -4.70 18.20 -7.42
CA ILE A 473 -4.87 18.86 -6.12
C ILE A 473 -3.56 18.88 -5.34
N THR A 474 -2.85 17.75 -5.20
CA THR A 474 -1.62 17.71 -4.39
C THR A 474 -0.51 18.59 -4.96
N THR A 475 -0.32 18.59 -6.29
CA THR A 475 0.61 19.51 -6.95
C THR A 475 0.16 20.97 -6.79
N SER A 476 -1.14 21.25 -6.82
CA SER A 476 -1.64 22.60 -6.52
C SER A 476 -1.35 23.03 -5.07
N ALA A 477 -1.41 22.11 -4.11
CA ALA A 477 -1.03 22.38 -2.73
C ALA A 477 0.45 22.75 -2.61
N THR A 478 1.35 22.09 -3.36
CA THR A 478 2.75 22.49 -3.51
C THR A 478 2.86 23.94 -3.99
N TRP A 479 2.18 24.29 -5.09
CA TRP A 479 2.28 25.62 -5.69
C TRP A 479 1.70 26.73 -4.84
N MET A 480 0.58 26.49 -4.14
CA MET A 480 -0.02 27.46 -3.23
C MET A 480 0.88 27.68 -2.00
N CYS A 481 1.47 26.63 -1.43
CA CYS A 481 2.40 26.76 -0.31
C CYS A 481 3.70 27.46 -0.76
N ASN A 482 4.20 27.14 -1.96
CA ASN A 482 5.36 27.79 -2.55
C ASN A 482 5.10 29.29 -2.81
N PHE A 483 3.92 29.65 -3.31
CA PHE A 483 3.47 31.05 -3.47
C PHE A 483 3.50 31.81 -2.14
N VAL A 484 2.95 31.24 -1.06
CA VAL A 484 2.95 31.88 0.27
C VAL A 484 4.37 32.08 0.80
N ILE A 485 5.22 31.05 0.73
CA ILE A 485 6.60 31.12 1.22
C ILE A 485 7.44 32.10 0.37
N GLY A 486 7.35 32.02 -0.96
CA GLY A 486 8.07 32.92 -1.88
C GLY A 486 7.68 34.38 -1.72
N LEU A 487 6.40 34.66 -1.41
CA LEU A 487 5.88 36.02 -1.23
C LEU A 487 6.35 36.64 0.09
N VAL A 488 6.31 35.88 1.18
CA VAL A 488 6.51 36.41 2.55
C VAL A 488 7.98 36.34 3.00
N THR A 489 8.82 35.54 2.34
CA THR A 489 10.25 35.39 2.72
C THR A 489 11.05 36.71 2.72
N PRO A 490 10.96 37.61 1.72
CA PRO A 490 11.70 38.89 1.75
C PRO A 490 11.36 39.71 3.01
N ASP A 491 10.08 39.90 3.27
CA ASP A 491 9.58 40.63 4.43
C ASP A 491 10.02 39.96 5.75
N MET A 492 10.10 38.63 5.82
CA MET A 492 10.64 37.90 7.00
C MET A 492 12.14 38.13 7.19
N LEU A 493 12.93 38.04 6.12
CA LEU A 493 14.38 38.25 6.16
C LEU A 493 14.75 39.67 6.62
N GLU A 494 13.93 40.67 6.30
CA GLU A 494 14.10 42.05 6.76
C GLU A 494 13.53 42.28 8.17
N SER A 495 12.30 41.83 8.46
CA SER A 495 11.58 42.19 9.70
C SER A 495 11.91 41.32 10.92
N ILE A 496 12.22 40.03 10.73
CA ILE A 496 12.51 39.09 11.83
C ILE A 496 13.88 38.42 11.71
N SER A 497 14.59 38.57 10.59
CA SER A 497 15.98 38.14 10.39
C SER A 497 16.20 36.68 10.82
N TYR A 498 16.97 36.42 11.89
CA TYR A 498 17.21 35.08 12.44
C TYR A 498 15.93 34.30 12.79
N GLY A 499 14.83 34.99 13.12
CA GLY A 499 13.51 34.42 13.37
C GLY A 499 12.94 33.66 12.17
N THR A 500 13.33 34.01 10.94
CA THR A 500 12.96 33.31 9.70
C THR A 500 13.38 31.83 9.75
N TYR A 501 14.60 31.58 10.22
CA TYR A 501 15.16 30.22 10.32
C TYR A 501 14.55 29.45 11.49
N ILE A 502 14.15 30.13 12.58
CA ILE A 502 13.38 29.53 13.70
C ILE A 502 11.99 29.11 13.23
N PHE A 503 11.31 29.94 12.43
CA PHE A 503 10.00 29.63 11.83
C PHE A 503 10.09 28.36 10.96
N PHE A 504 11.06 28.28 10.05
CA PHE A 504 11.27 27.07 9.24
C PHE A 504 11.64 25.84 10.11
N ALA A 505 12.48 26.00 11.14
CA ALA A 505 12.84 24.92 12.05
C ALA A 505 11.63 24.37 12.83
N ALA A 506 10.69 25.22 13.22
CA ALA A 506 9.44 24.79 13.85
C ALA A 506 8.59 23.95 12.88
N PHE A 507 8.53 24.31 11.60
CA PHE A 507 7.87 23.47 10.59
C PHE A 507 8.61 22.16 10.30
N CYS A 508 9.96 22.12 10.38
CA CYS A 508 10.71 20.86 10.34
C CYS A 508 10.36 19.93 11.51
N LEU A 509 10.18 20.47 12.73
CA LEU A 509 9.75 19.66 13.89
C LEU A 509 8.32 19.11 13.72
N LEU A 510 7.40 19.91 13.19
CA LEU A 510 6.04 19.46 12.86
C LEU A 510 6.05 18.40 11.73
N ALA A 511 6.91 18.56 10.73
CA ALA A 511 7.11 17.59 9.65
C ALA A 511 7.65 16.25 10.17
N PHE A 512 8.55 16.27 11.16
CA PHE A 512 9.01 15.05 11.85
C PHE A 512 7.85 14.31 12.51
N PHE A 513 7.00 14.99 13.29
CA PHE A 513 5.86 14.35 13.95
C PHE A 513 4.78 13.86 12.96
N PHE A 514 4.57 14.57 11.85
CA PHE A 514 3.71 14.12 10.75
C PHE A 514 4.25 12.83 10.10
N ALA A 515 5.55 12.77 9.80
CA ALA A 515 6.19 11.56 9.30
C ALA A 515 6.18 10.41 10.33
N LEU A 516 6.32 10.72 11.61
CA LEU A 516 6.31 9.73 12.69
C LEU A 516 4.91 9.12 12.89
N PHE A 517 3.83 9.91 12.88
CA PHE A 517 2.50 9.42 13.30
C PHE A 517 1.46 9.26 12.18
N ILE A 518 1.58 9.98 11.07
CA ILE A 518 0.49 10.13 10.08
C ILE A 518 0.85 9.50 8.72
N VAL A 519 2.10 9.63 8.26
CA VAL A 519 2.57 9.06 6.99
C VAL A 519 2.71 7.53 7.08
N PRO A 520 2.01 6.74 6.23
CA PRO A 520 2.26 5.32 6.12
C PRO A 520 3.52 5.03 5.30
N GLU A 521 4.13 3.87 5.50
CA GLU A 521 5.19 3.39 4.60
C GLU A 521 4.57 2.78 3.32
N THR A 522 5.02 3.26 2.16
CA THR A 522 4.53 2.85 0.82
C THR A 522 5.50 1.92 0.09
N ARG A 523 6.75 1.79 0.56
CA ARG A 523 7.77 0.93 -0.04
C ARG A 523 7.27 -0.51 -0.23
N ASN A 524 7.55 -1.07 -1.41
CA ASN A 524 7.25 -2.45 -1.82
C ASN A 524 5.77 -2.82 -1.75
N LYS A 525 4.85 -1.84 -1.79
CA LYS A 525 3.42 -2.04 -1.92
C LYS A 525 2.98 -1.75 -3.34
N SER A 526 2.02 -2.53 -3.83
CA SER A 526 1.25 -2.19 -5.02
C SER A 526 0.33 -1.00 -4.74
N LEU A 527 -0.27 -0.39 -5.77
CA LEU A 527 -1.22 0.73 -5.58
C LEU A 527 -2.53 0.23 -4.96
N GLU A 528 -2.80 -1.06 -5.11
CA GLU A 528 -3.92 -1.83 -4.62
C GLU A 528 -3.72 -2.22 -3.14
N ASP A 529 -2.48 -2.55 -2.73
CA ASP A 529 -2.14 -2.73 -1.31
C ASP A 529 -2.31 -1.42 -0.51
N MET A 530 -2.16 -0.27 -1.17
CA MET A 530 -2.37 1.03 -0.53
C MET A 530 -3.84 1.28 -0.16
N ASP A 531 -4.81 0.64 -0.84
CA ASP A 531 -6.21 0.72 -0.46
C ASP A 531 -6.44 0.04 0.91
N ALA A 532 -5.84 -1.14 1.12
CA ALA A 532 -5.84 -1.82 2.42
C ALA A 532 -5.13 -1.01 3.52
N VAL A 533 -4.06 -0.28 3.19
CA VAL A 533 -3.35 0.61 4.13
C VAL A 533 -4.22 1.78 4.61
N PHE A 534 -5.19 2.22 3.81
CA PHE A 534 -6.14 3.28 4.18
C PHE A 534 -7.47 2.77 4.74
N GLY A 535 -7.68 1.45 4.79
CA GLY A 535 -8.92 0.82 5.28
C GLY A 535 -10.08 0.93 4.29
N ASP A 536 -9.77 0.95 3.00
CA ASP A 536 -10.74 1.25 1.94
C ASP A 536 -11.39 -0.03 1.38
N ASN A 537 -12.49 -0.45 2.00
CA ASN A 537 -13.13 -1.73 1.71
C ASN A 537 -13.70 -1.86 0.29
N SER A 538 -13.88 -0.76 -0.49
CA SER A 538 -14.35 -0.89 -1.87
C SER A 538 -13.35 -1.66 -2.75
N ALA A 539 -12.05 -1.61 -2.41
CA ALA A 539 -11.00 -2.32 -3.13
C ALA A 539 -11.22 -3.85 -3.21
N HIS A 540 -11.95 -4.47 -2.27
CA HIS A 540 -12.22 -5.90 -2.32
C HIS A 540 -13.30 -6.24 -3.38
N GLU A 541 -14.39 -5.48 -3.44
CA GLU A 541 -15.41 -5.60 -4.51
C GLU A 541 -14.84 -5.21 -5.88
N GLU A 542 -14.03 -4.15 -5.90
CA GLU A 542 -13.35 -3.63 -7.09
C GLU A 542 -12.35 -4.65 -7.65
N LYS A 543 -11.55 -5.32 -6.80
CA LYS A 543 -10.64 -6.39 -7.21
C LYS A 543 -11.38 -7.63 -7.75
N MET A 544 -12.52 -8.01 -7.17
CA MET A 544 -13.37 -9.10 -7.69
C MET A 544 -13.94 -8.77 -9.07
N ARG A 545 -14.35 -7.52 -9.32
CA ARG A 545 -14.75 -7.05 -10.66
C ARG A 545 -13.58 -7.00 -11.65
N LEU A 546 -12.38 -6.65 -11.20
CA LEU A 546 -11.19 -6.67 -12.06
C LEU A 546 -10.81 -8.10 -12.46
N TYR A 547 -10.93 -9.08 -11.56
CA TYR A 547 -10.81 -10.50 -11.91
C TYR A 547 -11.92 -10.97 -12.87
N GLN A 548 -13.17 -10.51 -12.72
CA GLN A 548 -14.23 -10.81 -13.69
C GLN A 548 -13.89 -10.29 -15.09
N ILE A 549 -13.48 -9.03 -15.19
CA ILE A 549 -13.16 -8.40 -16.49
C ILE A 549 -11.89 -9.01 -17.11
N ALA A 550 -10.92 -9.43 -16.31
CA ALA A 550 -9.78 -10.22 -16.79
C ALA A 550 -10.24 -11.58 -17.32
N ALA A 551 -11.08 -12.32 -16.59
CA ALA A 551 -11.66 -13.59 -17.03
C ALA A 551 -12.45 -13.43 -18.33
N GLU A 552 -13.32 -12.42 -18.45
CA GLU A 552 -14.07 -12.10 -19.68
C GLU A 552 -13.14 -11.79 -20.88
N LEU A 553 -11.99 -11.15 -20.65
CA LEU A 553 -10.97 -10.90 -21.69
C LEU A 553 -10.16 -12.15 -22.07
N HIS A 554 -10.04 -13.14 -21.19
CA HIS A 554 -9.36 -14.41 -21.45
C HIS A 554 -10.30 -15.50 -22.00
N GLY A 555 -11.61 -15.43 -21.70
CA GLY A 555 -12.66 -16.33 -22.22
C GLY A 555 -13.63 -16.91 -21.18
N ASP A 556 -13.42 -16.66 -19.88
CA ASP A 556 -14.01 -17.41 -18.75
C ASP A 556 -15.14 -16.66 -17.99
N GLY A 557 -15.88 -15.78 -18.67
CA GLY A 557 -16.73 -14.76 -18.03
C GLY A 557 -17.82 -15.26 -17.06
N ASP A 558 -18.52 -16.35 -17.38
CA ASP A 558 -19.69 -16.82 -16.61
C ASP A 558 -19.36 -17.26 -15.16
N ALA A 559 -18.11 -17.62 -14.89
CA ALA A 559 -17.70 -18.13 -13.58
C ALA A 559 -17.70 -17.06 -12.46
N VAL A 560 -17.49 -15.78 -12.81
CA VAL A 560 -17.21 -14.72 -11.81
C VAL A 560 -18.44 -13.85 -11.51
N ALA A 561 -19.33 -13.65 -12.49
CA ALA A 561 -20.55 -12.85 -12.32
C ALA A 561 -21.46 -13.32 -11.16
N VAL A 562 -21.46 -14.63 -10.88
CA VAL A 562 -22.24 -15.26 -9.80
C VAL A 562 -21.73 -14.89 -8.40
N ALA A 563 -20.44 -14.54 -8.25
CA ALA A 563 -19.86 -14.20 -6.96
C ALA A 563 -20.29 -12.80 -6.46
N ILE A 564 -20.31 -11.81 -7.37
CA ILE A 564 -20.39 -10.38 -7.02
C ILE A 564 -21.78 -9.97 -6.52
N THR A 565 -22.84 -10.64 -6.96
CA THR A 565 -24.24 -10.31 -6.65
C THR A 565 -24.60 -10.45 -5.14
N ARG A 566 -23.72 -11.02 -4.32
CA ARG A 566 -23.99 -11.35 -2.91
C ARG A 566 -23.59 -10.29 -1.88
N GLN A 567 -22.82 -9.28 -2.27
CA GLN A 567 -22.10 -8.42 -1.31
C GLN A 567 -22.81 -7.10 -0.96
N LEU A 568 -23.73 -6.64 -1.83
CA LEU A 568 -24.25 -5.26 -1.85
C LEU A 568 -25.40 -4.92 -0.87
N TYR A 569 -25.73 -5.77 0.12
CA TYR A 569 -26.87 -5.53 1.02
C TYR A 569 -26.62 -5.94 2.49
N SER A 570 -26.10 -5.03 3.33
CA SER A 570 -26.59 -4.74 4.71
C SER A 570 -25.65 -3.82 5.52
N THR A 571 -26.02 -2.54 5.69
CA THR A 571 -25.36 -1.61 6.65
C THR A 571 -26.31 -0.51 7.16
N GLN A 572 -26.77 -0.66 8.41
CA GLN A 572 -27.38 0.33 9.33
C GLN A 572 -27.75 -0.46 10.62
N GLU A 573 -27.73 0.06 11.86
CA GLU A 573 -27.50 1.42 12.38
C GLU A 573 -26.82 1.36 13.79
N GLU A 574 -26.79 2.45 14.56
CA GLU A 574 -25.85 2.66 15.70
C GLU A 574 -26.36 2.38 17.15
N THR A 575 -25.41 2.47 18.09
CA THR A 575 -25.52 2.75 19.56
C THR A 575 -25.57 1.59 20.55
N VAL A 576 -24.89 1.79 21.70
CA VAL A 576 -24.74 0.85 22.84
C VAL A 576 -24.60 1.65 24.16
N PRO A 577 -25.34 1.29 25.23
CA PRO A 577 -25.02 1.62 26.61
C PRO A 577 -24.42 0.41 27.39
N MET A 578 -23.82 0.67 28.55
CA MET A 578 -22.83 -0.22 29.19
C MET A 578 -23.31 -0.91 30.49
N SER A 579 -22.66 -2.03 30.84
CA SER A 579 -22.25 -2.46 32.21
C SER A 579 -23.04 -3.54 33.01
N ILE A 580 -22.25 -4.41 33.70
CA ILE A 580 -22.51 -5.13 34.98
C ILE A 580 -23.54 -6.30 34.94
N ASN A 581 -23.26 -7.57 35.34
CA ASN A 581 -22.42 -8.11 36.43
C ASN A 581 -22.10 -9.62 36.26
N MET A 582 -21.26 -10.19 37.14
CA MET A 582 -20.88 -11.62 37.13
C MET A 582 -21.83 -12.56 37.89
N ALA A 583 -22.31 -13.59 37.19
CA ALA A 583 -22.41 -14.95 37.73
C ALA A 583 -21.31 -15.81 37.07
N ALA A 584 -21.09 -17.06 37.53
CA ALA A 584 -20.13 -17.97 36.89
C ALA A 584 -20.58 -18.29 35.46
N SER A 585 -20.01 -17.54 34.51
CA SER A 585 -20.54 -17.39 33.17
C SER A 585 -20.37 -18.67 32.34
N LYS A 586 -21.34 -18.99 31.49
CA LYS A 586 -21.20 -20.04 30.46
C LYS A 586 -21.03 -19.34 29.10
N THR A 587 -20.02 -18.48 28.96
CA THR A 587 -19.93 -17.59 27.80
C THR A 587 -18.65 -17.85 27.02
N VAL A 588 -18.80 -18.46 25.85
CA VAL A 588 -17.71 -18.97 25.03
C VAL A 588 -17.55 -18.13 23.78
N LEU A 589 -16.34 -17.63 23.54
CA LEU A 589 -15.95 -17.02 22.27
C LEU A 589 -15.50 -18.11 21.29
N VAL A 590 -16.19 -18.25 20.16
CA VAL A 590 -15.90 -19.21 19.10
C VAL A 590 -15.36 -18.45 17.88
N THR A 591 -14.04 -18.42 17.74
CA THR A 591 -13.40 -17.81 16.55
C THR A 591 -13.53 -18.75 15.35
N GLY A 592 -13.89 -18.24 14.17
CA GLY A 592 -14.19 -19.06 12.98
C GLY A 592 -15.52 -19.82 13.10
N GLY A 593 -16.44 -19.33 13.95
CA GLY A 593 -17.67 -20.03 14.33
C GLY A 593 -18.75 -20.14 13.25
N THR A 594 -18.59 -19.51 12.07
CA THR A 594 -19.46 -19.76 10.91
C THR A 594 -18.83 -20.74 9.91
N GLY A 595 -17.54 -21.08 10.08
CA GLY A 595 -16.87 -22.15 9.34
C GLY A 595 -17.39 -23.54 9.71
N TYR A 596 -17.00 -24.56 8.92
CA TYR A 596 -17.56 -25.92 9.02
C TYR A 596 -17.50 -26.55 10.42
N ILE A 597 -16.32 -26.62 11.06
CA ILE A 597 -16.22 -27.23 12.41
C ILE A 597 -16.71 -26.26 13.50
N GLY A 598 -16.47 -24.96 13.32
CA GLY A 598 -16.87 -23.91 14.26
C GLY A 598 -18.38 -23.81 14.44
N SER A 599 -19.15 -23.94 13.37
CA SER A 599 -20.62 -23.84 13.39
C SER A 599 -21.30 -25.03 14.03
N PHE A 600 -20.83 -26.25 13.76
CA PHE A 600 -21.30 -27.46 14.45
C PHE A 600 -20.91 -27.44 15.93
N THR A 601 -19.78 -26.84 16.30
CA THR A 601 -19.39 -26.65 17.70
C THR A 601 -20.21 -25.56 18.39
N ALA A 602 -20.50 -24.44 17.70
CA ALA A 602 -21.40 -23.40 18.20
C ALA A 602 -22.83 -23.93 18.43
N LEU A 603 -23.33 -24.80 17.53
CA LEU A 603 -24.59 -25.53 17.70
C LEU A 603 -24.56 -26.40 18.96
N ALA A 604 -23.55 -27.27 19.11
CA ALA A 604 -23.43 -28.15 20.27
C ALA A 604 -23.29 -27.40 21.60
N LEU A 605 -22.61 -26.25 21.60
CA LEU A 605 -22.52 -25.36 22.77
C LEU A 605 -23.88 -24.75 23.13
N LEU A 606 -24.64 -24.25 22.15
CA LEU A 606 -25.99 -23.72 22.38
C LEU A 606 -26.96 -24.79 22.87
N GLU A 607 -26.82 -26.03 22.40
CA GLU A 607 -27.58 -27.20 22.90
C GLU A 607 -27.20 -27.55 24.35
N ALA A 608 -25.93 -27.37 24.74
CA ALA A 608 -25.43 -27.53 26.12
C ALA A 608 -25.63 -26.30 27.04
N ASP A 609 -26.55 -25.40 26.68
CA ASP A 609 -26.88 -24.16 27.41
C ASP A 609 -25.68 -23.22 27.67
N TYR A 610 -24.74 -23.14 26.72
CA TYR A 610 -23.75 -22.07 26.68
C TYR A 610 -24.28 -20.85 25.90
N LYS A 611 -23.94 -19.64 26.37
CA LYS A 611 -23.99 -18.41 25.59
C LYS A 611 -22.79 -18.39 24.65
N VAL A 612 -23.02 -18.21 23.36
CA VAL A 612 -21.98 -18.32 22.33
C VAL A 612 -21.84 -16.99 21.61
N ILE A 613 -20.62 -16.45 21.59
CA ILE A 613 -20.22 -15.32 20.73
C ILE A 613 -19.36 -15.87 19.61
N ILE A 614 -19.72 -15.60 18.36
CA ILE A 614 -18.92 -15.94 17.19
C ILE A 614 -18.16 -14.69 16.71
N VAL A 615 -16.86 -14.84 16.49
CA VAL A 615 -16.05 -13.90 15.68
C VAL A 615 -15.56 -14.61 14.42
N ASP A 616 -15.88 -14.08 13.25
CA ASP A 616 -15.56 -14.68 11.95
C ASP A 616 -15.50 -13.56 10.91
N ASN A 617 -14.55 -13.61 9.97
CA ASN A 617 -14.40 -12.61 8.91
C ASN A 617 -15.11 -13.02 7.59
N LEU A 618 -15.82 -14.16 7.61
CA LEU A 618 -16.55 -14.76 6.48
C LEU A 618 -15.69 -15.22 5.29
N TYR A 619 -14.35 -15.24 5.43
CA TYR A 619 -13.41 -15.50 4.33
C TYR A 619 -13.66 -16.83 3.58
N ASN A 620 -14.02 -17.90 4.28
CA ASN A 620 -14.37 -19.20 3.68
C ASN A 620 -15.49 -19.88 4.48
N SER A 621 -16.59 -19.15 4.64
CA SER A 621 -17.75 -19.52 5.47
C SER A 621 -19.00 -18.76 4.97
N SER A 622 -20.08 -18.71 5.76
CA SER A 622 -21.27 -17.94 5.40
C SER A 622 -22.09 -17.51 6.62
N GLN A 623 -22.49 -16.24 6.68
CA GLN A 623 -23.35 -15.72 7.75
C GLN A 623 -24.74 -16.38 7.77
N ALA A 624 -25.19 -16.97 6.66
CA ALA A 624 -26.45 -17.73 6.60
C ALA A 624 -26.47 -18.93 7.56
N VAL A 625 -25.29 -19.46 7.95
CA VAL A 625 -25.12 -20.52 8.95
C VAL A 625 -25.78 -20.14 10.28
N LEU A 626 -25.76 -18.87 10.69
CA LEU A 626 -26.42 -18.40 11.92
C LEU A 626 -27.92 -18.70 11.90
N ASN A 627 -28.56 -18.54 10.73
CA ASN A 627 -29.98 -18.84 10.52
C ASN A 627 -30.24 -20.36 10.51
N ARG A 628 -29.26 -21.17 10.12
CA ARG A 628 -29.35 -22.64 10.13
C ARG A 628 -29.20 -23.20 11.54
N ILE A 629 -28.27 -22.66 12.34
CA ILE A 629 -28.13 -22.97 13.77
C ILE A 629 -29.44 -22.65 14.51
N GLU A 630 -29.98 -21.43 14.32
CA GLU A 630 -31.24 -21.01 14.93
C GLU A 630 -32.45 -21.85 14.48
N LEU A 631 -32.47 -22.30 13.22
CA LEU A 631 -33.51 -23.21 12.72
C LEU A 631 -33.44 -24.61 13.37
N ILE A 632 -32.24 -25.10 13.71
CA ILE A 632 -32.02 -26.40 14.34
C ILE A 632 -32.29 -26.34 15.84
N CYS A 633 -31.47 -25.66 16.63
CA CYS A 633 -31.57 -25.68 18.11
C CYS A 633 -32.51 -24.62 18.68
N GLY A 634 -32.94 -23.63 17.88
CA GLY A 634 -33.83 -22.59 18.34
C GLY A 634 -33.21 -21.43 19.11
N LYS A 635 -31.88 -21.41 19.22
CA LYS A 635 -31.09 -20.35 19.83
C LYS A 635 -30.18 -19.76 18.76
N ARG A 636 -30.04 -18.43 18.73
CA ARG A 636 -29.12 -17.74 17.83
C ARG A 636 -27.85 -17.36 18.61
N PRO A 637 -26.64 -17.67 18.13
CA PRO A 637 -25.42 -17.15 18.73
C PRO A 637 -25.25 -15.66 18.43
N GLU A 638 -24.61 -14.92 19.33
CA GLU A 638 -24.12 -13.57 19.05
C GLU A 638 -23.05 -13.65 17.94
N TYR A 639 -23.00 -12.66 17.05
CA TYR A 639 -22.09 -12.68 15.90
C TYR A 639 -21.43 -11.33 15.64
N HIS A 640 -20.13 -11.36 15.36
CA HIS A 640 -19.29 -10.22 15.03
C HIS A 640 -18.47 -10.52 13.80
N ASN A 641 -18.56 -9.64 12.79
CA ASN A 641 -17.67 -9.68 11.64
C ASN A 641 -16.30 -9.13 12.09
N CYS A 642 -15.36 -10.01 12.37
CA CYS A 642 -14.07 -9.67 12.98
C CYS A 642 -12.97 -10.60 12.48
N ASP A 643 -11.88 -10.02 11.99
CA ASP A 643 -10.65 -10.74 11.66
C ASP A 643 -9.78 -10.89 12.92
N ILE A 644 -9.32 -12.11 13.21
CA ILE A 644 -8.48 -12.37 14.39
C ILE A 644 -7.10 -11.68 14.33
N THR A 645 -6.69 -11.18 13.17
CA THR A 645 -5.44 -10.42 13.01
C THR A 645 -5.60 -8.93 13.33
N ASP A 646 -6.83 -8.42 13.49
CA ASP A 646 -7.08 -7.11 14.09
C ASP A 646 -7.25 -7.25 15.61
N GLU A 647 -6.12 -7.10 16.30
CA GLU A 647 -6.03 -7.13 17.77
C GLU A 647 -6.99 -6.12 18.45
N LYS A 648 -7.38 -5.02 17.78
CA LYS A 648 -8.31 -4.02 18.34
C LYS A 648 -9.78 -4.39 18.17
N SER A 649 -10.18 -4.87 17.00
CA SER A 649 -11.55 -5.35 16.79
C SER A 649 -11.84 -6.57 17.67
N LEU A 650 -10.82 -7.39 17.92
CA LEU A 650 -10.91 -8.52 18.84
C LEU A 650 -11.02 -8.09 20.31
N ASP A 651 -10.19 -7.14 20.78
CA ASP A 651 -10.34 -6.53 22.12
C ASP A 651 -11.74 -5.92 22.30
N ALA A 652 -12.27 -5.21 21.31
CA ALA A 652 -13.61 -4.60 21.38
C ALA A 652 -14.75 -5.63 21.54
N VAL A 653 -14.57 -6.88 21.10
CA VAL A 653 -15.52 -7.96 21.38
C VAL A 653 -15.41 -8.43 22.83
N PHE A 654 -14.20 -8.59 23.38
CA PHE A 654 -14.04 -8.91 24.80
C PHE A 654 -14.55 -7.79 25.72
N ASP A 655 -14.33 -6.51 25.37
CA ASP A 655 -14.89 -5.36 26.08
C ASP A 655 -16.43 -5.32 26.05
N LYS A 656 -17.06 -5.78 24.95
CA LYS A 656 -18.52 -5.85 24.82
C LYS A 656 -19.12 -7.02 25.62
N TYR A 657 -18.41 -8.14 25.76
CA TYR A 657 -18.83 -9.31 26.53
C TYR A 657 -17.77 -9.66 27.60
N PRO A 658 -17.62 -8.83 28.65
CA PRO A 658 -16.65 -9.06 29.73
C PRO A 658 -17.00 -10.27 30.62
N ASP A 659 -18.08 -10.98 30.26
CA ASP A 659 -18.48 -12.26 30.84
C ASP A 659 -17.95 -13.48 30.07
N ILE A 660 -17.20 -13.32 28.96
CA ILE A 660 -16.50 -14.43 28.28
C ILE A 660 -15.50 -15.08 29.24
N ASP A 661 -15.67 -16.39 29.50
CA ASP A 661 -14.80 -17.15 30.40
C ASP A 661 -13.91 -18.19 29.69
N ASN A 662 -14.21 -18.55 28.44
CA ASN A 662 -13.38 -19.46 27.63
C ASN A 662 -13.38 -19.10 26.13
N VAL A 663 -12.37 -19.59 25.40
CA VAL A 663 -12.28 -19.48 23.94
C VAL A 663 -12.18 -20.86 23.28
N ILE A 664 -12.90 -21.06 22.17
CA ILE A 664 -12.64 -22.15 21.21
C ILE A 664 -12.14 -21.55 19.90
N HIS A 665 -10.97 -21.99 19.44
CA HIS A 665 -10.21 -21.34 18.37
C HIS A 665 -10.15 -22.19 17.09
N PHE A 666 -11.06 -21.92 16.14
CA PHE A 666 -11.05 -22.52 14.80
C PHE A 666 -10.45 -21.60 13.71
N ALA A 667 -10.49 -20.28 13.89
CA ALA A 667 -10.12 -19.30 12.86
C ALA A 667 -8.69 -19.51 12.33
N ALA A 668 -8.58 -20.08 11.13
CA ALA A 668 -7.33 -20.38 10.45
C ALA A 668 -7.59 -20.68 8.97
N LEU A 669 -6.64 -20.34 8.10
CA LEU A 669 -6.55 -20.88 6.75
C LEU A 669 -6.18 -22.37 6.82
N LYS A 670 -6.81 -23.22 5.99
CA LYS A 670 -6.86 -24.69 6.19
C LYS A 670 -6.44 -25.58 5.01
N ALA A 671 -6.14 -25.03 3.84
CA ALA A 671 -5.87 -25.79 2.63
C ALA A 671 -4.37 -26.09 2.49
N VAL A 672 -4.00 -27.38 2.57
CA VAL A 672 -2.59 -27.84 2.52
C VAL A 672 -1.87 -27.40 1.24
N GLY A 673 -2.54 -27.44 0.08
CA GLY A 673 -1.98 -27.02 -1.21
C GLY A 673 -1.67 -25.52 -1.25
N GLU A 674 -2.72 -24.70 -1.11
CA GLU A 674 -2.66 -23.24 -1.00
C GLU A 674 -1.60 -22.76 0.02
N SER A 675 -1.43 -23.47 1.14
CA SER A 675 -0.39 -23.13 2.14
C SER A 675 1.04 -23.20 1.60
N GLY A 676 1.31 -23.99 0.55
CA GLY A 676 2.58 -24.01 -0.16
C GLY A 676 2.76 -22.85 -1.15
N GLU A 677 1.66 -22.27 -1.62
CA GLU A 677 1.62 -21.17 -2.59
C GLU A 677 1.68 -19.80 -1.91
N ILE A 678 0.94 -19.62 -0.80
CA ILE A 678 0.89 -18.38 0.01
C ILE A 678 1.32 -18.61 1.48
N PRO A 679 2.50 -19.21 1.75
CA PRO A 679 2.89 -19.62 3.11
C PRO A 679 2.95 -18.46 4.12
N LEU A 680 3.37 -17.26 3.69
CA LEU A 680 3.46 -16.10 4.58
C LEU A 680 2.09 -15.64 5.09
N GLU A 681 1.04 -15.79 4.30
CA GLU A 681 -0.33 -15.44 4.71
C GLU A 681 -0.90 -16.47 5.69
N TYR A 682 -0.55 -17.75 5.51
CA TYR A 682 -0.81 -18.79 6.51
C TYR A 682 -0.13 -18.46 7.85
N TYR A 683 1.13 -18.00 7.85
CA TYR A 683 1.77 -17.53 9.09
C TYR A 683 1.11 -16.25 9.64
N ARG A 684 0.72 -15.28 8.81
CA ARG A 684 0.05 -14.04 9.22
C ARG A 684 -1.27 -14.33 9.95
N VAL A 685 -2.14 -15.13 9.33
CA VAL A 685 -3.46 -15.46 9.88
C VAL A 685 -3.34 -16.47 11.03
N ASN A 686 -2.75 -17.65 10.78
CA ASN A 686 -2.82 -18.74 11.75
C ASN A 686 -1.91 -18.51 12.96
N VAL A 687 -0.74 -17.90 12.78
CA VAL A 687 0.22 -17.68 13.88
C VAL A 687 0.11 -16.25 14.43
N GLY A 688 0.07 -15.24 13.55
CA GLY A 688 -0.14 -13.84 13.94
C GLY A 688 -1.51 -13.57 14.57
N GLY A 689 -2.58 -14.12 13.99
CA GLY A 689 -3.93 -14.03 14.55
C GLY A 689 -4.08 -14.74 15.89
N THR A 690 -3.44 -15.91 16.09
CA THR A 690 -3.43 -16.54 17.42
C THR A 690 -2.62 -15.72 18.44
N LEU A 691 -1.55 -15.05 18.02
CA LEU A 691 -0.79 -14.16 18.91
C LEU A 691 -1.64 -12.97 19.37
N ALA A 692 -2.41 -12.35 18.47
CA ALA A 692 -3.37 -11.31 18.83
C ALA A 692 -4.45 -11.84 19.78
N LEU A 693 -5.06 -12.99 19.48
CA LEU A 693 -6.05 -13.64 20.34
C LEU A 693 -5.52 -13.94 21.75
N LEU A 694 -4.33 -14.52 21.88
CA LEU A 694 -3.72 -14.83 23.18
C LEU A 694 -3.41 -13.55 23.98
N ARG A 695 -3.07 -12.44 23.32
CA ARG A 695 -2.90 -11.13 23.98
C ARG A 695 -4.22 -10.54 24.46
N SER A 696 -5.28 -10.59 23.65
CA SER A 696 -6.62 -10.18 24.06
C SER A 696 -7.09 -11.01 25.26
N MET A 697 -6.99 -12.34 25.17
CA MET A 697 -7.29 -13.25 26.30
C MET A 697 -6.50 -12.89 27.56
N GLN A 698 -5.21 -12.60 27.45
CA GLN A 698 -4.36 -12.19 28.58
C GLN A 698 -4.77 -10.83 29.17
N ARG A 699 -5.18 -9.85 28.34
CA ARG A 699 -5.69 -8.54 28.79
C ARG A 699 -7.02 -8.68 29.54
N HIS A 700 -7.94 -9.48 29.00
CA HIS A 700 -9.28 -9.67 29.54
C HIS A 700 -9.40 -10.82 30.54
N ASN A 701 -8.27 -11.39 30.99
CA ASN A 701 -8.18 -12.46 32.00
C ASN A 701 -9.01 -13.72 31.63
N VAL A 702 -9.05 -14.08 30.35
CA VAL A 702 -9.72 -15.29 29.84
C VAL A 702 -8.69 -16.41 29.78
N THR A 703 -8.79 -17.39 30.67
CA THR A 703 -7.66 -18.27 31.01
C THR A 703 -7.66 -19.64 30.29
N ASN A 704 -8.77 -20.02 29.67
CA ASN A 704 -8.97 -21.32 29.02
C ASN A 704 -9.09 -21.19 27.50
N ILE A 705 -8.26 -21.94 26.75
CA ILE A 705 -8.36 -22.06 25.28
C ILE A 705 -8.51 -23.53 24.84
N VAL A 706 -9.48 -23.79 23.97
CA VAL A 706 -9.56 -25.04 23.19
C VAL A 706 -9.12 -24.74 21.76
N PHE A 707 -7.98 -25.27 21.35
CA PHE A 707 -7.42 -25.06 20.02
C PHE A 707 -7.69 -26.23 19.08
N SER A 708 -8.24 -25.88 17.93
CA SER A 708 -8.53 -26.76 16.81
C SER A 708 -7.26 -26.99 15.98
N SER A 709 -6.45 -27.95 16.41
CA SER A 709 -5.24 -28.40 15.70
C SER A 709 -5.61 -29.40 14.58
N SER A 710 -4.65 -30.12 14.03
CA SER A 710 -4.88 -31.07 12.92
C SER A 710 -3.82 -32.15 12.88
N ALA A 711 -4.17 -33.36 12.46
CA ALA A 711 -3.23 -34.47 12.27
C ALA A 711 -2.02 -34.14 11.36
N THR A 712 -2.08 -33.05 10.56
CA THR A 712 -0.94 -32.55 9.78
C THR A 712 0.29 -32.17 10.62
N VAL A 713 0.17 -31.97 11.93
CA VAL A 713 1.32 -31.75 12.83
C VAL A 713 2.25 -32.97 12.96
N TYR A 714 1.74 -34.18 12.72
CA TYR A 714 2.56 -35.40 12.70
C TYR A 714 3.37 -35.52 11.39
N GLY A 715 2.91 -34.90 10.30
CA GLY A 715 3.49 -35.09 8.97
C GLY A 715 3.29 -36.51 8.47
N ASP A 716 4.34 -37.12 7.90
CA ASP A 716 4.36 -38.56 7.63
C ASP A 716 4.71 -39.32 8.90
N ALA A 717 3.74 -39.99 9.52
CA ALA A 717 3.96 -40.82 10.70
C ALA A 717 4.58 -42.19 10.37
N THR A 718 4.53 -42.65 9.12
CA THR A 718 5.03 -43.98 8.71
C THR A 718 6.54 -44.11 8.78
N ARG A 719 7.26 -42.97 8.80
CA ARG A 719 8.70 -42.89 9.08
C ARG A 719 9.10 -43.34 10.50
N PHE A 720 8.12 -43.52 11.40
CA PHE A 720 8.34 -43.99 12.77
C PHE A 720 7.76 -45.41 12.95
N PRO A 721 8.58 -46.41 13.31
CA PRO A 721 8.10 -47.77 13.55
C PRO A 721 6.99 -47.82 14.59
N ASN A 722 5.92 -48.58 14.29
CA ASN A 722 4.77 -48.83 15.16
C ASN A 722 3.94 -47.57 15.55
N MET A 723 4.03 -46.47 14.80
CA MET A 723 3.23 -45.24 15.04
C MET A 723 1.96 -45.14 14.17
N ILE A 724 1.43 -46.26 13.66
CA ILE A 724 0.14 -46.35 12.98
C ILE A 724 -0.71 -47.44 13.68
N PRO A 725 -1.93 -47.14 14.17
CA PRO A 725 -2.58 -45.82 14.23
C PRO A 725 -1.86 -44.84 15.16
N ILE A 726 -1.92 -43.55 14.85
CA ILE A 726 -1.08 -42.49 15.41
C ILE A 726 -1.48 -42.14 16.87
N PRO A 727 -0.63 -42.40 17.88
CA PRO A 727 -0.81 -41.92 19.25
C PRO A 727 -0.33 -40.48 19.42
N GLU A 728 -0.73 -39.78 20.49
CA GLU A 728 -0.28 -38.41 20.75
C GLU A 728 1.21 -38.31 21.13
N GLU A 729 1.84 -39.43 21.52
CA GLU A 729 3.28 -39.61 21.71
C GLU A 729 4.07 -39.69 20.39
N CYS A 730 3.40 -39.79 19.23
CA CYS A 730 4.07 -39.80 17.93
C CYS A 730 4.85 -38.48 17.73
N PRO A 731 6.15 -38.51 17.38
CA PRO A 731 6.95 -37.31 17.24
C PRO A 731 6.39 -36.35 16.17
N LEU A 732 6.24 -35.09 16.55
CA LEU A 732 5.75 -34.03 15.68
C LEU A 732 6.80 -33.66 14.63
N GLY A 733 6.35 -33.30 13.43
CA GLY A 733 7.22 -32.99 12.30
C GLY A 733 6.43 -32.77 11.02
N PRO A 734 5.67 -31.66 10.92
CA PRO A 734 4.80 -31.35 9.80
C PRO A 734 5.57 -31.18 8.47
N THR A 735 4.97 -31.64 7.38
CA THR A 735 5.58 -31.67 6.04
C THR A 735 5.19 -30.50 5.13
N ASN A 736 4.30 -29.61 5.58
CA ASN A 736 3.73 -28.52 4.79
C ASN A 736 3.50 -27.25 5.64
N PRO A 737 3.38 -26.05 5.05
CA PRO A 737 3.24 -24.81 5.82
C PRO A 737 2.01 -24.75 6.72
N TYR A 738 0.84 -25.24 6.28
CA TYR A 738 -0.34 -25.34 7.14
C TYR A 738 -0.05 -26.13 8.44
N GLY A 739 0.53 -27.33 8.33
CA GLY A 739 0.94 -28.13 9.48
C GLY A 739 1.97 -27.43 10.37
N ASN A 740 2.93 -26.70 9.78
CA ASN A 740 3.88 -25.88 10.52
C ASN A 740 3.19 -24.75 11.31
N THR A 741 2.17 -24.09 10.75
CA THR A 741 1.41 -23.08 11.50
C THR A 741 0.63 -23.68 12.67
N LYS A 742 -0.03 -24.82 12.49
CA LYS A 742 -0.75 -25.51 13.58
C LYS A 742 0.21 -25.96 14.70
N PHE A 743 1.37 -26.52 14.35
CA PHE A 743 2.40 -26.88 15.32
C PHE A 743 3.01 -25.65 16.04
N SER A 744 3.20 -24.53 15.32
CA SER A 744 3.65 -23.26 15.90
C SER A 744 2.66 -22.75 16.96
N VAL A 745 1.35 -22.85 16.68
CA VAL A 745 0.30 -22.45 17.63
C VAL A 745 0.18 -23.39 18.82
N GLU A 746 0.29 -24.73 18.62
CA GLU A 746 0.39 -25.68 19.74
C GLU A 746 1.54 -25.31 20.69
N THR A 747 2.69 -24.90 20.13
CA THR A 747 3.86 -24.46 20.90
C THR A 747 3.58 -23.15 21.64
N MET A 748 3.03 -22.13 20.96
CA MET A 748 2.69 -20.84 21.57
C MET A 748 1.70 -20.96 22.74
N ILE A 749 0.64 -21.78 22.58
CA ILE A 749 -0.34 -22.03 23.66
C ILE A 749 0.33 -22.75 24.82
N THR A 750 1.17 -23.75 24.52
CA THR A 750 1.95 -24.50 25.52
C THR A 750 2.83 -23.57 26.36
N ASP A 751 3.58 -22.68 25.72
CA ASP A 751 4.51 -21.79 26.42
C ASP A 751 3.80 -20.63 27.13
N HIS A 752 2.72 -20.07 26.55
CA HIS A 752 1.91 -19.04 27.20
C HIS A 752 1.27 -19.54 28.50
N VAL A 753 0.58 -20.69 28.46
CA VAL A 753 -0.06 -21.28 29.65
C VAL A 753 0.98 -21.67 30.71
N ARG A 754 2.14 -22.20 30.31
CA ARG A 754 3.25 -22.48 31.25
C ARG A 754 3.78 -21.21 31.91
N ALA A 755 3.97 -20.14 31.13
CA ALA A 755 4.47 -18.86 31.64
C ALA A 755 3.50 -18.21 32.64
N GLU A 756 2.21 -18.15 32.30
CA GLU A 756 1.21 -17.55 33.19
C GLU A 756 0.97 -18.40 34.45
N ARG A 757 1.00 -19.75 34.37
CA ARG A 757 0.98 -20.61 35.58
C ARG A 757 2.19 -20.39 36.48
N TYR A 758 3.40 -20.32 35.91
CA TYR A 758 4.63 -20.04 36.67
C TYR A 758 4.60 -18.65 37.34
N LYS A 759 4.09 -17.65 36.62
CA LYS A 759 3.88 -16.29 37.10
C LYS A 759 2.84 -16.24 38.23
N ALA A 760 1.69 -16.90 38.07
CA ALA A 760 0.67 -17.03 39.11
C ALA A 760 1.23 -17.66 40.39
N LYS A 761 1.99 -18.76 40.27
CA LYS A 761 2.71 -19.40 41.39
C LYS A 761 3.66 -18.44 42.10
N LYS A 762 4.41 -17.63 41.35
CA LYS A 762 5.33 -16.61 41.89
C LYS A 762 4.61 -15.44 42.56
N GLU A 763 3.42 -15.09 42.07
CA GLU A 763 2.57 -14.01 42.60
C GLU A 763 1.64 -14.45 43.75
N GLY A 764 1.67 -15.72 44.16
CA GLY A 764 0.80 -16.26 45.21
C GLY A 764 -0.67 -16.42 44.78
N LYS A 765 -0.94 -16.44 43.47
CA LYS A 765 -2.25 -16.67 42.86
C LYS A 765 -2.44 -18.16 42.56
N ASP A 766 -3.64 -18.54 42.08
CA ASP A 766 -3.90 -19.91 41.64
C ASP A 766 -3.00 -20.30 40.44
N GLU A 767 -2.06 -21.21 40.69
CA GLU A 767 -1.15 -21.75 39.67
C GLU A 767 -1.82 -22.67 38.65
N LYS A 768 -3.14 -22.93 38.78
CA LYS A 768 -3.92 -23.77 37.86
C LYS A 768 -4.84 -22.99 36.92
N ALA A 769 -5.03 -21.69 37.13
CA ALA A 769 -6.05 -20.90 36.44
C ALA A 769 -6.01 -20.97 34.89
N PHE A 770 -4.82 -21.04 34.28
CA PHE A 770 -4.65 -21.10 32.83
C PHE A 770 -4.60 -22.52 32.29
N ASN A 771 -5.30 -22.80 31.18
CA ASN A 771 -5.39 -24.12 30.55
C ASN A 771 -5.47 -24.06 29.01
N GLY A 772 -5.03 -25.14 28.35
CA GLY A 772 -5.05 -25.30 26.90
C GLY A 772 -5.37 -26.73 26.46
N ALA A 773 -6.43 -26.92 25.67
CA ALA A 773 -6.73 -28.19 25.00
C ALA A 773 -6.23 -28.13 23.55
N LEU A 774 -5.37 -29.06 23.14
CA LEU A 774 -4.83 -29.15 21.79
C LEU A 774 -5.49 -30.33 21.05
N LEU A 775 -6.57 -30.07 20.32
CA LEU A 775 -7.38 -31.10 19.68
C LEU A 775 -6.86 -31.39 18.27
N ARG A 776 -6.11 -32.48 18.14
CA ARG A 776 -5.54 -32.95 16.87
C ARG A 776 -6.54 -33.88 16.18
N TYR A 777 -7.49 -33.29 15.47
CA TYR A 777 -8.46 -34.07 14.71
C TYR A 777 -7.93 -34.52 13.35
N PHE A 778 -8.51 -35.63 12.91
CA PHE A 778 -8.29 -36.25 11.61
C PHE A 778 -9.30 -35.67 10.60
N ASN A 779 -9.76 -36.43 9.60
CA ASN A 779 -10.43 -35.85 8.43
C ASN A 779 -11.93 -35.64 8.72
N PRO A 780 -12.45 -34.39 8.85
CA PRO A 780 -13.84 -34.18 9.21
C PRO A 780 -14.78 -34.54 8.05
N ALA A 781 -15.84 -35.28 8.34
CA ALA A 781 -16.78 -35.82 7.36
C ALA A 781 -18.24 -35.65 7.82
N GLY A 782 -19.19 -35.77 6.90
CA GLY A 782 -20.62 -35.71 7.22
C GLY A 782 -21.24 -34.32 7.06
N SER A 783 -22.38 -34.14 7.72
CA SER A 783 -23.14 -32.88 7.81
C SER A 783 -24.12 -33.01 8.98
N HIS A 784 -25.15 -32.16 9.07
CA HIS A 784 -26.17 -32.31 10.11
C HIS A 784 -27.29 -33.27 9.64
N PRO A 785 -27.76 -34.23 10.47
CA PRO A 785 -28.78 -35.22 10.07
C PRO A 785 -30.08 -34.62 9.52
N SER A 786 -30.43 -33.38 9.91
CA SER A 786 -31.60 -32.70 9.35
C SER A 786 -31.41 -32.17 7.92
N GLY A 787 -30.21 -32.28 7.32
CA GLY A 787 -29.90 -31.75 5.98
C GLY A 787 -29.95 -30.22 5.85
N ILE A 788 -29.94 -29.49 6.98
CA ILE A 788 -30.06 -28.01 7.05
C ILE A 788 -28.70 -27.29 7.18
N MET A 789 -27.63 -28.02 7.51
CA MET A 789 -26.29 -27.47 7.73
C MET A 789 -25.22 -28.52 7.37
N GLY A 790 -24.10 -28.09 6.78
CA GLY A 790 -23.01 -28.94 6.31
C GLY A 790 -21.77 -28.15 5.85
N GLU A 791 -20.83 -28.79 5.13
CA GLU A 791 -19.70 -28.07 4.53
C GLU A 791 -20.13 -27.41 3.19
N ASP A 792 -19.77 -26.14 3.02
CA ASP A 792 -19.92 -25.37 1.78
C ASP A 792 -18.70 -24.44 1.64
N PRO A 793 -17.61 -24.90 1.04
CA PRO A 793 -16.41 -24.11 0.88
C PRO A 793 -16.60 -23.10 -0.26
N GLN A 794 -16.16 -21.86 -0.04
CA GLN A 794 -16.08 -20.87 -1.11
C GLN A 794 -14.91 -21.20 -2.04
N GLY A 795 -15.06 -20.94 -3.35
CA GLY A 795 -14.07 -21.26 -4.36
C GLY A 795 -13.99 -22.75 -4.70
N VAL A 796 -12.79 -23.24 -5.05
CA VAL A 796 -12.55 -24.63 -5.43
C VAL A 796 -12.15 -25.44 -4.18
N PRO A 797 -12.87 -26.51 -3.81
CA PRO A 797 -12.49 -27.32 -2.66
C PRO A 797 -11.24 -28.15 -2.92
N TYR A 798 -10.34 -28.21 -1.93
CA TYR A 798 -9.17 -29.10 -1.91
C TYR A 798 -9.40 -30.41 -1.12
N ASN A 799 -10.59 -30.58 -0.53
CA ASN A 799 -10.96 -31.73 0.31
C ASN A 799 -11.82 -32.74 -0.47
N LEU A 800 -11.63 -34.03 -0.22
CA LEU A 800 -12.29 -35.13 -0.94
C LEU A 800 -13.83 -35.08 -0.88
N LEU A 801 -14.42 -34.86 0.31
CA LEU A 801 -15.87 -34.95 0.46
C LEU A 801 -16.65 -33.82 -0.26
N PRO A 802 -16.27 -32.53 -0.16
CA PRO A 802 -16.88 -31.48 -0.99
C PRO A 802 -16.66 -31.68 -2.50
N LEU A 803 -15.53 -32.28 -2.92
CA LEU A 803 -15.29 -32.62 -4.32
C LEU A 803 -16.25 -33.72 -4.80
N LEU A 804 -16.45 -34.77 -4.00
CA LEU A 804 -17.43 -35.82 -4.25
C LEU A 804 -18.86 -35.27 -4.30
N ALA A 805 -19.23 -34.38 -3.38
CA ALA A 805 -20.53 -33.71 -3.38
C ALA A 805 -20.76 -32.88 -4.66
N GLN A 806 -19.73 -32.16 -5.15
CA GLN A 806 -19.80 -31.44 -6.43
C GLN A 806 -20.02 -32.38 -7.64
N VAL A 807 -19.41 -33.56 -7.64
CA VAL A 807 -19.62 -34.57 -8.71
C VAL A 807 -21.04 -35.16 -8.61
N ALA A 808 -21.53 -35.46 -7.42
CA ALA A 808 -22.87 -36.02 -7.21
C ALA A 808 -24.02 -35.12 -7.72
N VAL A 809 -23.85 -33.79 -7.65
CA VAL A 809 -24.81 -32.79 -8.22
C VAL A 809 -24.44 -32.29 -9.63
N GLY A 810 -23.43 -32.89 -10.29
CA GLY A 810 -23.05 -32.52 -11.65
C GLY A 810 -22.36 -31.16 -11.80
N LYS A 811 -21.91 -30.54 -10.71
CA LYS A 811 -21.06 -29.32 -10.74
C LYS A 811 -19.63 -29.57 -11.17
N ARG A 812 -19.21 -30.84 -11.21
CA ARG A 812 -17.91 -31.29 -11.69
C ARG A 812 -18.12 -32.61 -12.44
N GLU A 813 -17.47 -32.75 -13.59
CA GLU A 813 -17.60 -33.93 -14.45
C GLU A 813 -17.14 -35.22 -13.75
N LYS A 814 -16.05 -35.16 -12.99
CA LYS A 814 -15.38 -36.30 -12.35
C LYS A 814 -14.50 -35.88 -11.17
N LEU A 815 -14.26 -36.80 -10.24
CA LEU A 815 -13.26 -36.68 -9.18
C LEU A 815 -11.87 -37.04 -9.72
N LEU A 816 -10.80 -36.40 -9.21
CA LEU A 816 -9.42 -36.85 -9.43
C LEU A 816 -8.92 -37.61 -8.19
N VAL A 817 -8.45 -38.85 -8.40
CA VAL A 817 -7.88 -39.73 -7.37
C VAL A 817 -6.36 -39.75 -7.54
N PHE A 818 -5.63 -39.24 -6.56
CA PHE A 818 -4.18 -39.04 -6.66
C PHE A 818 -3.41 -40.28 -6.15
N GLY A 819 -2.96 -41.12 -7.07
CA GLY A 819 -2.16 -42.33 -6.84
C GLY A 819 -2.98 -43.59 -6.56
N ASP A 820 -2.63 -44.65 -7.28
CA ASP A 820 -3.06 -46.05 -7.16
C ASP A 820 -1.91 -47.00 -6.79
N ASP A 821 -0.75 -46.45 -6.45
CA ASP A 821 0.51 -47.15 -6.19
C ASP A 821 0.99 -47.05 -4.73
N TYR A 822 0.15 -46.55 -3.81
CA TYR A 822 0.44 -46.54 -2.37
C TYR A 822 0.49 -47.96 -1.79
N ALA A 823 1.31 -48.15 -0.74
CA ALA A 823 1.41 -49.40 0.01
C ALA A 823 0.21 -49.63 0.95
N SER A 824 -1.00 -49.54 0.41
CA SER A 824 -2.28 -49.75 1.09
C SER A 824 -3.01 -50.98 0.54
N LYS A 825 -4.22 -51.24 1.03
CA LYS A 825 -5.08 -52.36 0.61
C LYS A 825 -5.67 -52.22 -0.80
N ASP A 826 -5.68 -51.02 -1.39
CA ASP A 826 -6.27 -50.75 -2.71
C ASP A 826 -5.47 -49.78 -3.59
N GLY A 827 -4.23 -49.48 -3.21
CA GLY A 827 -3.37 -48.55 -3.94
C GLY A 827 -3.57 -47.06 -3.59
N THR A 828 -4.62 -46.69 -2.85
CA THR A 828 -4.90 -45.28 -2.50
C THR A 828 -4.55 -44.95 -1.04
N ALA A 829 -4.43 -43.65 -0.71
CA ALA A 829 -4.04 -43.20 0.62
C ALA A 829 -5.13 -43.47 1.70
N ILE A 830 -4.70 -43.81 2.91
CA ILE A 830 -5.55 -44.16 4.06
C ILE A 830 -5.78 -42.94 4.95
N ARG A 831 -7.03 -42.70 5.35
CA ARG A 831 -7.47 -41.54 6.14
C ARG A 831 -8.56 -41.98 7.14
N ASP A 832 -8.41 -41.64 8.41
CA ASP A 832 -9.50 -41.74 9.40
C ASP A 832 -10.47 -40.56 9.21
N TYR A 833 -11.74 -40.89 8.92
CA TYR A 833 -12.81 -39.92 8.69
C TYR A 833 -13.74 -39.87 9.89
N ILE A 834 -13.76 -38.71 10.56
CA ILE A 834 -14.52 -38.47 11.79
C ILE A 834 -15.77 -37.65 11.48
N HIS A 835 -16.94 -38.12 11.96
CA HIS A 835 -18.19 -37.40 11.76
C HIS A 835 -18.18 -36.03 12.47
N ILE A 836 -18.64 -34.99 11.77
CA ILE A 836 -18.58 -33.59 12.22
C ILE A 836 -19.25 -33.34 13.56
N LEU A 837 -20.39 -33.99 13.84
CA LEU A 837 -21.06 -33.93 15.16
C LEU A 837 -20.23 -34.57 16.28
N ASP A 838 -19.54 -35.67 16.01
CA ASP A 838 -18.71 -36.34 17.02
C ASP A 838 -17.46 -35.49 17.32
N LEU A 839 -16.90 -34.87 16.28
CA LEU A 839 -15.81 -33.90 16.38
C LEU A 839 -16.22 -32.63 17.15
N ALA A 840 -17.40 -32.07 16.88
CA ALA A 840 -17.96 -30.93 17.62
C ALA A 840 -18.14 -31.26 19.11
N ARG A 841 -18.72 -32.42 19.42
CA ARG A 841 -18.82 -32.96 20.79
C ARG A 841 -17.45 -33.16 21.45
N GLY A 842 -16.39 -33.38 20.67
CA GLY A 842 -15.00 -33.43 21.15
C GLY A 842 -14.49 -32.09 21.65
N HIS A 843 -14.93 -30.97 21.07
CA HIS A 843 -14.57 -29.64 21.52
C HIS A 843 -15.32 -29.22 22.79
N THR A 844 -16.59 -29.62 22.94
CA THR A 844 -17.37 -29.31 24.16
C THR A 844 -16.84 -30.07 25.38
N VAL A 845 -16.63 -31.39 25.29
CA VAL A 845 -16.13 -32.16 26.44
C VAL A 845 -14.67 -31.82 26.79
N ALA A 846 -13.86 -31.38 25.83
CA ALA A 846 -12.53 -30.85 26.12
C ALA A 846 -12.60 -29.54 26.89
N LEU A 847 -13.53 -28.64 26.53
CA LEU A 847 -13.80 -27.41 27.27
C LEU A 847 -14.26 -27.71 28.71
N ASP A 848 -15.24 -28.59 28.88
CA ASP A 848 -15.75 -28.99 30.20
C ASP A 848 -14.61 -29.58 31.06
N HIS A 849 -13.78 -30.46 30.47
CA HIS A 849 -12.61 -31.04 31.14
C HIS A 849 -11.59 -29.98 31.58
N LEU A 850 -11.33 -28.92 30.79
CA LEU A 850 -10.45 -27.83 31.22
C LEU A 850 -11.00 -27.12 32.46
N ARG A 851 -12.30 -26.80 32.47
CA ARG A 851 -12.98 -26.07 33.56
C ARG A 851 -12.99 -26.89 34.86
N GLU A 852 -13.25 -28.19 34.76
CA GLU A 852 -13.30 -29.11 35.90
C GLU A 852 -11.91 -29.48 36.46
N HIS A 853 -10.99 -29.92 35.60
CA HIS A 853 -9.76 -30.60 36.03
C HIS A 853 -8.53 -29.68 36.08
N ASN A 854 -8.59 -28.53 35.39
CA ASN A 854 -7.50 -27.57 35.25
C ASN A 854 -6.13 -28.23 34.95
N PRO A 855 -6.01 -29.03 33.86
CA PRO A 855 -4.86 -29.88 33.57
C PRO A 855 -3.60 -29.13 33.12
N GLY A 856 -3.68 -27.83 32.82
CA GLY A 856 -2.63 -27.10 32.11
C GLY A 856 -2.80 -27.30 30.61
N VAL A 857 -1.76 -27.75 29.90
CA VAL A 857 -1.85 -28.02 28.45
C VAL A 857 -1.81 -29.50 28.16
N ARG A 858 -2.85 -30.00 27.47
CA ARG A 858 -3.05 -31.41 27.12
C ARG A 858 -3.46 -31.54 25.66
N ALA A 859 -2.93 -32.57 24.99
CA ALA A 859 -3.24 -32.86 23.60
C ALA A 859 -4.00 -34.19 23.48
N TRP A 860 -4.99 -34.22 22.58
CA TRP A 860 -5.84 -35.39 22.32
C TRP A 860 -6.08 -35.56 20.82
N ASN A 861 -5.98 -36.80 20.33
CA ASN A 861 -6.30 -37.20 18.97
C ASN A 861 -7.80 -37.50 18.85
N LEU A 862 -8.50 -36.79 17.96
CA LEU A 862 -9.91 -37.01 17.68
C LEU A 862 -10.08 -37.69 16.31
N GLY A 863 -10.40 -38.97 16.35
CA GLY A 863 -10.67 -39.84 15.20
C GLY A 863 -11.48 -41.06 15.60
N THR A 864 -11.84 -41.90 14.63
CA THR A 864 -12.61 -43.14 14.85
C THR A 864 -11.74 -44.31 15.32
N GLY A 865 -10.43 -44.27 15.05
CA GLY A 865 -9.54 -45.42 15.21
C GLY A 865 -9.53 -46.37 14.02
N LYS A 866 -10.14 -45.98 12.89
CA LYS A 866 -10.24 -46.79 11.67
C LYS A 866 -9.87 -45.95 10.45
N GLY A 867 -8.89 -46.42 9.69
CA GLY A 867 -8.50 -45.81 8.41
C GLY A 867 -9.32 -46.37 7.26
N SER A 868 -9.89 -45.48 6.45
CA SER A 868 -10.52 -45.82 5.17
C SER A 868 -9.69 -45.32 4.00
N THR A 869 -9.72 -46.04 2.89
CA THR A 869 -9.05 -45.64 1.64
C THR A 869 -9.91 -44.68 0.82
N VAL A 870 -9.33 -44.12 -0.26
CA VAL A 870 -10.06 -43.20 -1.14
C VAL A 870 -11.18 -43.93 -1.89
N PHE A 871 -10.94 -45.16 -2.38
CA PHE A 871 -12.00 -45.94 -3.03
C PHE A 871 -13.10 -46.39 -2.05
N GLU A 872 -12.79 -46.68 -0.78
CA GLU A 872 -13.83 -46.93 0.23
C GLU A 872 -14.75 -45.72 0.44
N MET A 873 -14.19 -44.50 0.52
CA MET A 873 -14.96 -43.26 0.58
C MET A 873 -15.82 -43.05 -0.67
N ILE A 874 -15.25 -43.27 -1.87
CA ILE A 874 -15.99 -43.15 -3.14
C ILE A 874 -17.15 -44.15 -3.19
N ASN A 875 -16.93 -45.40 -2.77
CA ASN A 875 -17.95 -46.45 -2.75
C ASN A 875 -19.06 -46.15 -1.71
N ALA A 876 -18.68 -45.73 -0.50
CA ALA A 876 -19.64 -45.35 0.54
C ALA A 876 -20.51 -44.15 0.12
N PHE A 877 -19.93 -43.13 -0.52
CA PHE A 877 -20.67 -41.98 -0.99
C PHE A 877 -21.51 -42.29 -2.25
N SER A 878 -21.00 -43.07 -3.20
CA SER A 878 -21.79 -43.54 -4.37
C SER A 878 -23.02 -44.34 -3.94
N LYS A 879 -22.87 -45.20 -2.91
CA LYS A 879 -23.99 -45.91 -2.27
C LYS A 879 -25.01 -44.96 -1.64
N ALA A 880 -24.56 -43.90 -0.95
CA ALA A 880 -25.46 -42.90 -0.35
C ALA A 880 -26.21 -42.06 -1.41
N VAL A 881 -25.56 -41.75 -2.55
CA VAL A 881 -26.18 -41.05 -3.71
C VAL A 881 -27.07 -42.00 -4.54
N GLY A 882 -26.93 -43.32 -4.37
CA GLY A 882 -27.70 -44.35 -5.09
C GLY A 882 -27.22 -44.62 -6.52
N ARG A 883 -26.02 -44.15 -6.90
CA ARG A 883 -25.40 -44.37 -8.21
C ARG A 883 -23.89 -44.19 -8.15
N ASP A 884 -23.17 -44.86 -9.06
CA ASP A 884 -21.72 -44.71 -9.19
C ASP A 884 -21.33 -43.27 -9.59
N LEU A 885 -20.27 -42.75 -8.97
CA LEU A 885 -19.75 -41.42 -9.25
C LEU A 885 -18.47 -41.49 -10.11
N PRO A 886 -18.39 -40.72 -11.21
CA PRO A 886 -17.24 -40.75 -12.10
C PRO A 886 -15.97 -40.21 -11.43
N TYR A 887 -14.85 -40.91 -11.65
CA TYR A 887 -13.53 -40.50 -11.21
C TYR A 887 -12.45 -40.90 -12.24
N GLU A 888 -11.28 -40.27 -12.12
CA GLU A 888 -10.08 -40.55 -12.90
C GLU A 888 -8.89 -40.68 -11.95
N VAL A 889 -8.06 -41.71 -12.15
CA VAL A 889 -6.81 -41.89 -11.40
C VAL A 889 -5.71 -41.07 -12.08
N VAL A 890 -5.00 -40.27 -11.29
CA VAL A 890 -3.88 -39.43 -11.71
C VAL A 890 -2.67 -39.71 -10.82
N GLY A 891 -1.48 -39.27 -11.23
CA GLY A 891 -0.25 -39.45 -10.45
C GLY A 891 -0.32 -38.84 -9.04
N ARG A 892 0.50 -39.36 -8.10
CA ARG A 892 0.52 -38.90 -6.70
C ARG A 892 0.69 -37.39 -6.58
N ARG A 893 -0.07 -36.80 -5.65
CA ARG A 893 0.08 -35.39 -5.25
C ARG A 893 1.30 -35.21 -4.36
N GLN A 894 2.08 -34.15 -4.59
CA GLN A 894 3.23 -33.82 -3.73
C GLN A 894 2.76 -33.51 -2.30
N GLY A 895 3.37 -34.19 -1.32
CA GLY A 895 3.08 -34.01 0.11
C GLY A 895 1.97 -34.89 0.68
N ASP A 896 1.28 -35.71 -0.12
CA ASP A 896 0.32 -36.69 0.40
C ASP A 896 1.03 -37.88 1.06
N VAL A 897 0.63 -38.19 2.29
CA VAL A 897 1.20 -39.27 3.12
C VAL A 897 0.37 -40.55 3.01
N LEU A 898 0.97 -41.71 3.28
CA LEU A 898 0.33 -43.02 3.13
C LEU A 898 -0.89 -43.19 4.06
N ASP A 899 -0.69 -43.05 5.37
CA ASP A 899 -1.71 -43.35 6.39
C ASP A 899 -1.82 -42.21 7.42
N LEU A 900 -3.05 -41.75 7.64
CA LEU A 900 -3.42 -40.88 8.76
C LEU A 900 -4.63 -41.49 9.49
N THR A 901 -4.39 -42.57 10.21
CA THR A 901 -5.35 -43.19 11.14
C THR A 901 -5.08 -42.77 12.57
N ALA A 902 -6.10 -42.37 13.32
CA ALA A 902 -5.94 -41.94 14.71
C ALA A 902 -5.78 -43.12 15.68
N ASN A 903 -5.05 -42.93 16.78
CA ASN A 903 -5.27 -43.70 18.00
C ASN A 903 -6.02 -42.81 19.01
N PRO A 904 -7.36 -42.90 19.11
CA PRO A 904 -8.16 -42.05 19.99
C PRO A 904 -8.17 -42.52 21.47
N THR A 905 -7.30 -43.46 21.86
CA THR A 905 -7.34 -44.10 23.20
C THR A 905 -7.32 -43.08 24.34
N ARG A 906 -6.50 -42.02 24.25
CA ARG A 906 -6.43 -40.99 25.29
C ARG A 906 -7.72 -40.15 25.38
N ALA A 907 -8.35 -39.82 24.26
CA ALA A 907 -9.64 -39.12 24.25
C ALA A 907 -10.77 -40.01 24.82
N ASN A 908 -10.73 -41.32 24.53
CA ASN A 908 -11.67 -42.30 25.11
C ASN A 908 -11.55 -42.38 26.65
N THR A 909 -10.34 -42.27 27.22
CA THR A 909 -10.11 -42.44 28.66
C THR A 909 -10.13 -41.14 29.47
N GLU A 910 -9.58 -40.04 28.96
CA GLU A 910 -9.44 -38.77 29.71
C GLU A 910 -10.63 -37.82 29.54
N LEU A 911 -11.32 -37.88 28.39
CA LEU A 911 -12.47 -37.03 28.08
C LEU A 911 -13.82 -37.79 28.08
N GLY A 912 -13.80 -39.11 28.30
CA GLY A 912 -14.96 -39.98 28.09
C GLY A 912 -15.51 -39.93 26.66
N TRP A 913 -14.69 -39.48 25.70
CA TRP A 913 -15.13 -39.16 24.34
C TRP A 913 -14.82 -40.31 23.38
N LYS A 914 -15.83 -40.77 22.64
CA LYS A 914 -15.66 -41.75 21.56
C LYS A 914 -16.46 -41.36 20.32
N ALA A 915 -15.94 -41.62 19.13
CA ALA A 915 -16.73 -41.55 17.90
C ALA A 915 -17.83 -42.63 17.92
N GLN A 916 -19.04 -42.24 17.53
CA GLN A 916 -20.26 -43.06 17.55
C GLN A 916 -20.80 -43.32 16.14
N ARG A 917 -20.59 -42.38 15.21
CA ARG A 917 -21.07 -42.45 13.83
C ARG A 917 -20.06 -43.13 12.91
N THR A 918 -20.57 -43.75 11.86
CA THR A 918 -19.85 -44.51 10.84
C THR A 918 -19.45 -43.65 9.64
N LEU A 919 -18.70 -44.24 8.70
CA LEU A 919 -18.41 -43.62 7.41
C LEU A 919 -19.70 -43.49 6.58
N GLU A 920 -20.56 -44.50 6.66
CA GLU A 920 -21.85 -44.56 5.98
C GLU A 920 -22.79 -43.44 6.47
N ASP A 921 -22.91 -43.23 7.79
CA ASP A 921 -23.68 -42.12 8.37
C ASP A 921 -23.17 -40.76 7.82
N ALA A 922 -21.85 -40.60 7.72
CA ALA A 922 -21.24 -39.39 7.17
C ALA A 922 -21.57 -39.19 5.68
N CYS A 923 -21.53 -40.27 4.89
CA CYS A 923 -21.90 -40.21 3.47
C CYS A 923 -23.39 -39.89 3.29
N GLU A 924 -24.28 -40.48 4.08
CA GLU A 924 -25.73 -40.25 4.02
C GLU A 924 -26.12 -38.83 4.49
N ASP A 925 -25.57 -38.34 5.60
CA ASP A 925 -25.85 -36.98 6.09
C ASP A 925 -25.28 -35.92 5.12
N LEU A 926 -24.09 -36.14 4.55
CA LEU A 926 -23.52 -35.26 3.53
C LEU A 926 -24.37 -35.25 2.25
N TRP A 927 -24.85 -36.40 1.78
CA TRP A 927 -25.74 -36.44 0.62
C TRP A 927 -27.06 -35.71 0.92
N ARG A 928 -27.66 -35.94 2.09
CA ARG A 928 -28.91 -35.27 2.52
C ARG A 928 -28.77 -33.75 2.60
N TRP A 929 -27.63 -33.23 3.08
CA TRP A 929 -27.28 -31.80 3.01
C TRP A 929 -27.17 -31.33 1.55
N THR A 930 -26.41 -32.06 0.73
CA THR A 930 -26.10 -31.72 -0.66
C THR A 930 -27.34 -31.72 -1.57
N GLU A 931 -28.24 -32.69 -1.42
CA GLU A 931 -29.49 -32.83 -2.18
C GLU A 931 -30.48 -31.70 -1.88
N ASN A 932 -30.61 -31.32 -0.60
CA ASN A 932 -31.52 -30.25 -0.18
C ASN A 932 -30.92 -28.85 -0.38
N ASN A 933 -29.61 -28.75 -0.54
CA ASN A 933 -28.86 -27.49 -0.70
C ASN A 933 -27.79 -27.64 -1.82
N PRO A 934 -28.16 -27.91 -3.09
CA PRO A 934 -27.19 -28.08 -4.18
C PRO A 934 -26.34 -26.83 -4.47
N GLN A 935 -26.80 -25.64 -4.05
CA GLN A 935 -26.02 -24.39 -4.05
C GLN A 935 -25.33 -24.08 -2.71
N GLY A 936 -25.40 -24.97 -1.71
CA GLY A 936 -24.90 -24.75 -0.35
C GLY A 936 -25.67 -23.63 0.36
N TYR A 937 -24.99 -22.80 1.15
CA TYR A 937 -25.57 -21.61 1.77
C TYR A 937 -25.91 -20.49 0.76
N ARG A 938 -25.68 -20.72 -0.54
CA ARG A 938 -26.05 -19.78 -1.60
C ARG A 938 -27.50 -19.92 -2.08
N GLN A 939 -28.31 -20.75 -1.42
CA GLN A 939 -29.76 -20.84 -1.54
C GLN A 939 -30.44 -20.97 -0.17
N ASP A 940 -31.77 -20.87 -0.14
CA ASP A 940 -32.57 -21.49 0.92
C ASP A 940 -32.97 -22.92 0.56
N PRO A 941 -33.06 -23.84 1.54
CA PRO A 941 -33.62 -25.17 1.35
C PRO A 941 -35.13 -25.10 1.07
N PRO A 942 -35.74 -26.18 0.51
CA PRO A 942 -37.16 -26.20 0.16
C PRO A 942 -38.08 -25.86 1.33
N LYS A 943 -39.14 -25.06 1.10
CA LYS A 943 -40.06 -24.61 2.16
C LYS A 943 -40.68 -25.78 2.93
N ASP A 944 -41.14 -26.80 2.22
CA ASP A 944 -41.75 -27.99 2.81
C ASP A 944 -40.76 -28.82 3.66
N PHE A 945 -39.46 -28.68 3.40
CA PHE A 945 -38.39 -29.29 4.19
C PHE A 945 -38.09 -28.45 5.45
N VAL A 946 -38.05 -27.12 5.32
CA VAL A 946 -37.94 -26.20 6.46
C VAL A 946 -39.10 -26.37 7.45
N GLU A 947 -40.34 -26.49 6.98
CA GLU A 947 -41.50 -26.70 7.86
C GLU A 947 -41.49 -28.09 8.52
N LYS A 948 -40.98 -29.13 7.86
CA LYS A 948 -40.74 -30.44 8.50
C LYS A 948 -39.73 -30.35 9.64
N VAL A 949 -38.62 -29.62 9.45
CA VAL A 949 -37.59 -29.43 10.49
C VAL A 949 -38.13 -28.61 11.67
N LYS A 950 -38.92 -27.56 11.41
CA LYS A 950 -39.64 -26.82 12.46
C LYS A 950 -40.65 -27.70 13.20
N ALA A 951 -41.33 -28.61 12.50
CA ALA A 951 -42.28 -29.54 13.12
C ALA A 951 -41.58 -30.55 14.04
N SER A 952 -40.40 -31.06 13.67
CA SER A 952 -39.59 -31.95 14.53
C SER A 952 -38.95 -31.27 15.76
N ARG A 953 -39.17 -29.96 15.95
CA ARG A 953 -38.73 -29.19 17.14
C ARG A 953 -39.88 -28.96 18.15
N LYS A 954 -41.10 -29.39 17.83
CA LYS A 954 -42.27 -29.37 18.75
C LYS A 954 -42.43 -30.70 19.49
#